data_AF-A0A507AIG9-F1
#
_entry.id   AF-A0A507AIG9-F1
#
_cell.length_a   1.000
_cell.length_b   1.000
_cell.length_c   1.000
_cell.angle_alpha   90.00
_cell.angle_beta   90.00
_cell.angle_gamma   90.00
#
_symmetry.space_group_name_H-M   'P 1'
#
loop_
_entity.id
_entity.type
_entity.pdbx_description
1 polymer ?
#
loop_
_entity_poly.entity_id
_entity_poly.type
_entity_poly.pdbx_seq_one_letter_code
_entity_poly.pdbx_strand_id
1 'polypeptide(L)'
;MGRRRVSQRRKKCDERQPVCGDCRRLGLLCGFQQSRLPTEQHLSPQSTLADERGSLPEAGYLQEAPAEWIALIEDGDLGEHPRPAHLGHSSALHDFPITFSRQDEAAMSTFYPPLALSNLIELGSNTLKDWSIGERYLLNHYLQSVSRSLVVVDDSENPWLRVVTPKALENPTVSHALLALSAAHLGKVYPAFLKDLVDHRSRALQGLKAELQSSRDVLPALMTTMLLCITEICDGLSKRWLIHLRGAQALIVNSDLSFAQESLTTLVDMYNLISHMGSITCVGVPGAFDDLVQPRLFQPHDQVSTHPTHPLYGIAGDIYKLLQRVNRLDLKGKDDSIMEQPSGEAYAEVESIRMGLQNWTPPRIEGGTPMQSTAETRAAAVALQWATMLWLFQKTGRPDDFDAKTASDSILSTMSLIRPGSQAEAHLLFPLFMAGVVCNSKAGRLAVEYRLSRMEATLGFGNIKAAHRLLEEVWRGANQGDEIDWEWLARTRYPGLVLFHGPWCSDSGDRTVPKHAKLEVLEIVMSNSNSYEVMQDDYGDFRDELNKNGFAVVKGAIPRDRAVSYQESAYAWLKSFSSDLDFNNPATWIEENLPRASKIRTYGGYCVAHEKFMWDARLEDGVLEAFERMWGTDELLVSFDSLNITFPNRPDLQARKPWEHIDQSPVKRGVHCVQGIISLSSSGPDDGGLVVYPKSHLLNDKFFAEVCQGTFDQEPIKDIYLFKPEELAWFEGQGLKPHKVCADVGDLILWDSRTIHYGSDPTTNGKAIRTAIYATYTPARLATADQLALKRRVFESYGGTTHWPHQHIVARSNATYLEDGTRDPRDREEPLEKPVMTDKLLKLAGVNPY
;
A
#
# COMPACT_ATOMS: atom_id res chain seq x y z
N MET A 1 59.64 -31.30 25.23
CA MET A 1 59.87 -29.85 25.00
C MET A 1 58.73 -29.08 25.65
N GLY A 2 58.96 -27.88 26.21
CA GLY A 2 57.96 -27.19 27.03
C GLY A 2 57.30 -25.97 26.37
N ARG A 3 56.11 -25.60 26.85
CA ARG A 3 55.54 -24.25 26.74
C ARG A 3 55.10 -23.77 28.13
N ARG A 4 55.43 -22.54 28.49
CA ARG A 4 55.14 -21.94 29.80
C ARG A 4 53.66 -21.54 29.87
N ARG A 5 53.01 -21.73 31.03
CA ARG A 5 51.76 -21.01 31.33
C ARG A 5 52.09 -19.52 31.45
N VAL A 6 51.39 -18.68 30.69
CA VAL A 6 51.49 -17.21 30.80
C VAL A 6 50.27 -16.72 31.60
N SER A 7 50.50 -16.17 32.79
CA SER A 7 49.44 -15.50 33.55
C SER A 7 49.12 -14.16 32.91
N GLN A 8 47.91 -13.98 32.38
CA GLN A 8 47.45 -12.66 31.94
C GLN A 8 47.38 -11.71 33.15
N ARG A 9 48.14 -10.62 33.11
CA ARG A 9 47.99 -9.51 34.06
C ARG A 9 46.68 -8.78 33.74
N ARG A 10 45.72 -8.78 34.68
CA ARG A 10 44.53 -7.93 34.60
C ARG A 10 44.98 -6.46 34.66
N LYS A 11 44.78 -5.70 33.57
CA LYS A 11 44.84 -4.23 33.60
C LYS A 11 43.50 -3.68 34.09
N LYS A 12 43.51 -2.49 34.71
CA LYS A 12 42.28 -1.78 35.08
C LYS A 12 41.69 -1.11 33.83
N CYS A 13 40.37 -1.19 33.67
CA CYS A 13 39.64 -0.45 32.64
C CYS A 13 39.67 1.06 32.95
N ASP A 14 39.57 1.92 31.93
CA ASP A 14 39.31 3.36 32.09
C ASP A 14 37.81 3.71 31.97
N GLU A 15 36.96 2.69 31.78
CA GLU A 15 35.48 2.71 31.86
C GLU A 15 34.77 3.70 30.92
N ARG A 16 35.50 4.28 29.96
CA ARG A 16 34.98 5.18 28.93
C ARG A 16 34.07 4.44 27.95
N GLN A 17 32.79 4.81 27.92
CA GLN A 17 31.83 4.34 26.92
C GLN A 17 31.97 5.11 25.59
N PRO A 18 31.55 4.53 24.44
CA PRO A 18 31.07 3.17 24.26
C PRO A 18 32.20 2.11 24.20
N VAL A 19 33.46 2.52 24.05
CA VAL A 19 34.63 1.62 23.97
C VAL A 19 35.80 2.21 24.76
N CYS A 20 36.24 1.46 25.78
CA CYS A 20 37.30 1.87 26.68
C CYS A 20 38.66 2.03 25.96
N GLY A 21 39.55 2.87 26.48
CA GLY A 21 40.78 3.26 25.81
C GLY A 21 41.70 2.09 25.46
N ASP A 22 41.83 1.10 26.34
CA ASP A 22 42.64 -0.09 26.10
C ASP A 22 41.96 -1.08 25.12
N CYS A 23 40.63 -1.21 25.13
CA CYS A 23 39.90 -2.02 24.14
C CYS A 23 40.00 -1.40 22.74
N ARG A 24 39.82 -0.07 22.62
CA ARG A 24 39.99 0.68 21.36
C ARG A 24 41.40 0.51 20.79
N ARG A 25 42.42 0.60 21.64
CA ARG A 25 43.85 0.44 21.27
C ARG A 25 44.23 -1.00 20.92
N LEU A 26 43.42 -2.00 21.27
CA LEU A 26 43.67 -3.42 21.03
C LEU A 26 42.73 -4.05 19.99
N GLY A 27 41.78 -3.29 19.43
CA GLY A 27 40.79 -3.80 18.47
C GLY A 27 39.80 -4.80 19.09
N LEU A 28 39.49 -4.65 20.39
CA LEU A 28 38.63 -5.58 21.13
C LEU A 28 37.24 -4.97 21.38
N LEU A 29 36.19 -5.79 21.24
CA LEU A 29 34.83 -5.44 21.64
C LEU A 29 34.76 -5.20 23.16
N CYS A 30 34.15 -4.08 23.56
CA CYS A 30 34.14 -3.61 24.95
C CYS A 30 32.81 -3.93 25.64
N GLY A 31 32.70 -5.13 26.21
CA GLY A 31 31.51 -5.56 26.94
C GLY A 31 31.33 -4.84 28.27
N PHE A 32 30.53 -3.78 28.29
CA PHE A 32 30.01 -3.18 29.53
C PHE A 32 28.81 -4.00 30.03
N GLN A 33 28.93 -4.63 31.20
CA GLN A 33 27.78 -5.30 31.83
C GLN A 33 26.85 -4.25 32.44
N GLN A 34 25.58 -4.24 32.01
CA GLN A 34 24.55 -3.42 32.64
C GLN A 34 24.35 -3.85 34.11
N SER A 35 24.32 -2.87 35.01
CA SER A 35 24.19 -3.11 36.44
C SER A 35 22.77 -3.57 36.80
N ARG A 36 22.67 -4.67 37.55
CA ARG A 36 21.40 -5.17 38.10
C ARG A 36 20.75 -4.10 38.98
N LEU A 37 19.43 -3.93 38.85
CA LEU A 37 18.63 -3.13 39.79
C LEU A 37 18.66 -3.75 41.20
N PRO A 38 18.62 -2.94 42.27
CA PRO A 38 18.71 -3.41 43.64
C PRO A 38 17.43 -4.10 44.11
N THR A 39 17.58 -5.06 45.03
CA THR A 39 16.48 -5.80 45.66
C THR A 39 15.89 -5.00 46.82
N GLU A 40 14.63 -4.60 46.74
CA GLU A 40 13.89 -4.07 47.90
C GLU A 40 13.40 -5.20 48.82
N GLN A 41 13.06 -4.82 50.06
CA GLN A 41 13.09 -5.72 51.22
C GLN A 41 11.70 -6.07 51.77
N HIS A 42 11.66 -7.12 52.59
CA HIS A 42 10.47 -7.56 53.33
C HIS A 42 9.71 -6.44 54.05
N LEU A 43 8.38 -6.41 53.84
CA LEU A 43 7.41 -6.17 54.91
C LEU A 43 6.32 -7.25 54.86
N SER A 44 5.57 -7.41 55.94
CA SER A 44 4.63 -8.54 56.14
C SER A 44 3.27 -8.06 56.70
N PRO A 45 2.19 -8.84 56.56
CA PRO A 45 0.83 -8.28 56.51
C PRO A 45 0.04 -8.30 57.84
N GLN A 46 -0.85 -7.30 57.99
CA GLN A 46 -1.93 -7.19 58.98
C GLN A 46 -3.09 -6.42 58.29
N SER A 47 -4.30 -6.98 58.10
CA SER A 47 -5.45 -7.09 59.03
C SER A 47 -5.99 -5.73 59.52
N THR A 48 -7.28 -5.37 59.49
CA THR A 48 -8.53 -6.14 59.17
C THR A 48 -9.77 -5.22 59.03
N LEU A 49 -10.76 -5.64 58.23
CA LEU A 49 -12.24 -5.50 58.36
C LEU A 49 -12.95 -4.15 58.68
N ALA A 50 -14.13 -3.98 58.02
CA ALA A 50 -15.37 -3.31 58.48
C ALA A 50 -15.39 -1.77 58.63
N ASP A 51 -16.51 -1.05 58.40
CA ASP A 51 -17.77 -1.28 57.64
C ASP A 51 -18.50 0.09 57.45
N GLU A 52 -19.68 0.09 56.82
CA GLU A 52 -20.78 1.07 56.86
C GLU A 52 -20.79 2.31 55.91
N ARG A 53 -21.58 2.16 54.84
CA ARG A 53 -22.71 3.02 54.39
C ARG A 53 -22.56 4.56 54.45
N GLY A 54 -22.70 5.22 53.29
CA GLY A 54 -23.19 6.62 53.25
C GLY A 54 -23.23 7.29 51.88
N SER A 55 -24.45 7.59 51.41
CA SER A 55 -24.80 8.61 50.39
C SER A 55 -24.28 8.49 48.95
N LEU A 56 -25.22 8.48 48.00
CA LEU A 56 -24.99 8.86 46.59
C LEU A 56 -24.78 10.39 46.48
N PRO A 57 -23.94 10.83 45.53
CA PRO A 57 -24.32 11.96 44.67
C PRO A 57 -24.54 11.57 43.21
N GLU A 58 -25.20 12.47 42.49
CA GLU A 58 -25.79 12.36 41.16
C GLU A 58 -24.80 12.12 39.99
N ALA A 59 -25.37 11.78 38.83
CA ALA A 59 -24.62 11.48 37.61
C ALA A 59 -23.87 12.69 37.03
N GLY A 60 -22.64 12.44 36.56
CA GLY A 60 -21.86 13.40 35.78
C GLY A 60 -20.89 12.68 34.84
N TYR A 61 -20.84 13.14 33.59
CA TYR A 61 -19.84 12.82 32.57
C TYR A 61 -19.68 11.34 32.16
N LEU A 62 -20.48 10.97 31.15
CA LEU A 62 -19.98 10.12 30.07
C LEU A 62 -18.89 10.91 29.32
N GLN A 63 -17.66 10.39 29.27
CA GLN A 63 -16.60 10.85 28.37
C GLN A 63 -16.02 9.61 27.66
N GLU A 64 -16.27 9.45 26.35
CA GLU A 64 -15.64 10.16 25.21
C GLU A 64 -14.45 9.38 24.64
N ALA A 65 -14.76 8.25 23.99
CA ALA A 65 -13.96 7.64 22.92
C ALA A 65 -14.85 6.65 22.13
N PRO A 66 -14.56 6.35 20.84
CA PRO A 66 -13.46 6.86 20.02
C PRO A 66 -13.96 7.51 18.70
N ALA A 67 -13.74 8.82 18.53
CA ALA A 67 -13.80 9.46 17.21
C ALA A 67 -12.49 9.26 16.41
N GLU A 68 -11.40 8.88 17.10
CA GLU A 68 -10.03 8.82 16.58
C GLU A 68 -9.84 7.78 15.46
N TRP A 69 -10.60 6.67 15.46
CA TRP A 69 -10.44 5.62 14.46
C TRP A 69 -10.97 6.00 13.07
N ILE A 70 -11.77 7.07 12.95
CA ILE A 70 -12.20 7.59 11.65
C ILE A 70 -11.06 8.39 11.00
N ALA A 71 -10.31 9.17 11.79
CA ALA A 71 -9.14 9.90 11.30
C ALA A 71 -8.05 8.95 10.77
N LEU A 72 -7.96 7.74 11.32
CA LEU A 72 -7.12 6.64 10.81
C LEU A 72 -7.58 6.02 9.47
N ILE A 73 -8.68 6.50 8.88
CA ILE A 73 -9.20 6.04 7.58
C ILE A 73 -9.18 7.17 6.53
N GLU A 74 -9.09 8.44 6.93
CA GLU A 74 -9.03 9.59 6.01
C GLU A 74 -7.66 9.71 5.29
N ASP A 75 -6.55 9.31 5.93
CA ASP A 75 -5.22 9.23 5.28
C ASP A 75 -5.00 7.84 4.64
N GLY A 76 -5.12 7.72 3.31
CA GLY A 76 -4.99 6.43 2.63
C GLY A 76 -4.76 6.47 1.11
N ASP A 77 -3.49 6.51 0.71
CA ASP A 77 -3.00 6.57 -0.70
C ASP A 77 -3.55 5.48 -1.65
N LEU A 78 -3.40 5.67 -2.96
CA LEU A 78 -4.02 4.84 -4.00
C LEU A 78 -3.31 3.48 -4.18
N GLY A 79 -4.10 2.42 -4.41
CA GLY A 79 -3.62 1.05 -4.57
C GLY A 79 -2.99 0.74 -5.94
N GLU A 80 -2.49 -0.48 -6.11
CA GLU A 80 -1.84 -0.97 -7.33
C GLU A 80 -2.64 -0.63 -8.60
N HIS A 81 -1.98 -0.11 -9.64
CA HIS A 81 -2.54 -0.23 -10.99
C HIS A 81 -2.62 -1.73 -11.35
N PRO A 82 -3.81 -2.28 -11.65
CA PRO A 82 -3.88 -3.54 -12.35
C PRO A 82 -3.16 -3.40 -13.70
N ARG A 83 -2.69 -4.53 -14.28
CA ARG A 83 -2.49 -4.56 -15.74
C ARG A 83 -3.77 -4.06 -16.40
N PRO A 84 -3.70 -3.24 -17.48
CA PRO A 84 -4.89 -2.66 -18.10
C PRO A 84 -5.89 -3.77 -18.35
N ALA A 85 -7.07 -3.65 -17.73
CA ALA A 85 -8.06 -4.72 -17.82
C ALA A 85 -8.42 -4.94 -19.28
N HIS A 86 -8.81 -6.16 -19.64
CA HIS A 86 -9.02 -6.55 -21.03
C HIS A 86 -10.06 -5.67 -21.77
N LEU A 87 -10.89 -4.94 -21.02
CA LEU A 87 -11.91 -4.02 -21.52
C LEU A 87 -11.66 -2.54 -21.12
N GLY A 88 -10.46 -2.18 -20.64
CA GLY A 88 -10.07 -0.79 -20.36
C GLY A 88 -9.91 0.10 -21.60
N HIS A 89 -9.92 -0.50 -22.79
CA HIS A 89 -10.05 0.19 -24.09
C HIS A 89 -11.37 -0.19 -24.81
N SER A 90 -12.38 -0.66 -24.07
CA SER A 90 -13.68 -0.98 -24.65
C SER A 90 -14.39 0.29 -25.09
N SER A 91 -14.83 0.34 -26.35
CA SER A 91 -15.61 1.46 -26.89
C SER A 91 -16.97 1.63 -26.22
N ALA A 92 -17.44 0.65 -25.44
CA ALA A 92 -18.61 0.77 -24.57
C ALA A 92 -18.37 1.62 -23.30
N LEU A 93 -17.13 2.05 -23.03
CA LEU A 93 -16.76 3.00 -21.98
C LEU A 93 -16.58 4.44 -22.50
N HIS A 94 -16.95 4.71 -23.76
CA HIS A 94 -16.92 6.07 -24.32
C HIS A 94 -18.33 6.65 -24.35
N ASP A 95 -18.49 7.84 -23.79
CA ASP A 95 -19.72 8.62 -23.92
C ASP A 95 -20.03 8.89 -25.40
N PHE A 96 -21.27 8.64 -25.81
CA PHE A 96 -21.73 9.09 -27.11
C PHE A 96 -21.76 10.63 -27.14
N PRO A 97 -21.43 11.28 -28.26
CA PRO A 97 -21.39 12.74 -28.38
C PRO A 97 -22.79 13.41 -28.41
N ILE A 98 -23.79 12.74 -27.85
CA ILE A 98 -25.17 13.23 -27.69
C ILE A 98 -25.35 13.56 -26.21
N THR A 99 -25.16 14.84 -25.86
CA THR A 99 -25.57 15.36 -24.54
C THR A 99 -27.09 15.38 -24.47
N PHE A 100 -27.68 14.34 -23.87
CA PHE A 100 -29.08 14.34 -23.47
C PHE A 100 -29.34 15.47 -22.46
N SER A 101 -30.53 16.06 -22.46
CA SER A 101 -30.87 17.04 -21.43
C SER A 101 -31.18 16.34 -20.11
N ARG A 102 -31.08 17.08 -19.00
CA ARG A 102 -31.45 16.60 -17.65
C ARG A 102 -32.92 16.19 -17.51
N GLN A 103 -33.77 16.48 -18.52
CA GLN A 103 -35.14 16.01 -18.62
C GLN A 103 -35.25 14.71 -19.43
N ASP A 104 -34.38 14.50 -20.43
CA ASP A 104 -34.29 13.24 -21.18
C ASP A 104 -33.65 12.13 -20.33
N GLU A 105 -32.61 12.45 -19.54
CA GLU A 105 -31.98 11.53 -18.58
C GLU A 105 -33.00 10.94 -17.59
N ALA A 106 -33.98 11.75 -17.16
CA ALA A 106 -35.05 11.32 -16.27
C ALA A 106 -36.11 10.43 -16.96
N ALA A 107 -36.20 10.48 -18.29
CA ALA A 107 -37.04 9.60 -19.10
C ALA A 107 -36.36 8.26 -19.43
N MET A 108 -35.04 8.13 -19.24
CA MET A 108 -34.29 6.90 -19.51
C MET A 108 -34.47 5.85 -18.40
N SER A 109 -35.54 5.06 -18.54
CA SER A 109 -35.88 3.88 -17.72
C SER A 109 -34.79 2.77 -17.67
N THR A 110 -33.72 2.89 -18.44
CA THR A 110 -32.82 1.79 -18.85
C THR A 110 -31.93 1.16 -17.76
N PHE A 111 -31.96 1.67 -16.51
CA PHE A 111 -31.09 1.18 -15.42
C PHE A 111 -31.81 0.98 -14.08
N TYR A 112 -33.14 0.78 -14.07
CA TYR A 112 -33.83 0.31 -12.87
C TYR A 112 -33.61 -1.19 -12.64
N PRO A 113 -33.50 -1.68 -11.38
CA PRO A 113 -33.36 -3.11 -11.11
C PRO A 113 -34.56 -3.92 -11.64
N PRO A 114 -34.34 -5.16 -12.13
CA PRO A 114 -35.42 -6.03 -12.59
C PRO A 114 -36.56 -6.16 -11.58
N LEU A 115 -37.81 -6.25 -12.04
CA LEU A 115 -39.00 -6.20 -11.18
C LEU A 115 -38.96 -7.21 -10.00
N ALA A 116 -38.40 -8.40 -10.21
CA ALA A 116 -38.21 -9.39 -9.14
C ALA A 116 -37.28 -8.88 -8.02
N LEU A 117 -36.17 -8.20 -8.37
CA LEU A 117 -35.23 -7.62 -7.40
C LEU A 117 -35.79 -6.35 -6.78
N SER A 118 -36.46 -5.50 -7.57
CA SER A 118 -37.19 -4.34 -7.05
C SER A 118 -38.25 -4.73 -6.01
N ASN A 119 -38.99 -5.82 -6.23
CA ASN A 119 -39.95 -6.35 -5.25
C ASN A 119 -39.26 -6.94 -4.01
N LEU A 120 -38.13 -7.65 -4.17
CA LEU A 120 -37.39 -8.28 -3.08
C LEU A 120 -36.79 -7.26 -2.08
N ILE A 121 -36.39 -6.09 -2.56
CA ILE A 121 -35.79 -5.00 -1.76
C ILE A 121 -36.81 -3.90 -1.41
N GLU A 122 -38.10 -4.14 -1.65
CA GLU A 122 -39.23 -3.21 -1.44
C GLU A 122 -39.03 -1.83 -2.10
N LEU A 123 -38.47 -1.81 -3.31
CA LEU A 123 -38.09 -0.59 -4.03
C LEU A 123 -39.30 0.24 -4.47
N GLY A 124 -39.56 1.32 -3.74
CA GLY A 124 -40.56 2.32 -4.11
C GLY A 124 -40.28 2.98 -5.46
N SER A 125 -41.34 3.25 -6.24
CA SER A 125 -41.26 3.78 -7.61
C SER A 125 -40.57 5.16 -7.74
N ASN A 126 -40.43 5.90 -6.64
CA ASN A 126 -39.76 7.19 -6.56
C ASN A 126 -38.42 7.15 -5.80
N THR A 127 -37.98 6.00 -5.27
CA THR A 127 -36.82 5.92 -4.37
C THR A 127 -35.50 6.24 -5.09
N LEU A 128 -35.35 5.84 -6.35
CA LEU A 128 -34.14 6.11 -7.15
C LEU A 128 -34.25 7.37 -8.04
N LYS A 129 -35.23 8.25 -7.79
CA LYS A 129 -35.48 9.45 -8.63
C LYS A 129 -34.31 10.44 -8.61
N ASP A 130 -33.68 10.60 -7.44
CA ASP A 130 -32.60 11.58 -7.20
C ASP A 130 -31.20 10.98 -7.45
N TRP A 131 -31.12 9.67 -7.70
CA TRP A 131 -29.88 8.97 -8.01
C TRP A 131 -29.44 9.25 -9.45
N SER A 132 -28.14 9.30 -9.72
CA SER A 132 -27.60 9.39 -11.08
C SER A 132 -27.74 8.06 -11.85
N ILE A 133 -27.49 8.10 -13.17
CA ILE A 133 -27.46 6.89 -14.01
C ILE A 133 -26.33 5.94 -13.56
N GLY A 134 -25.16 6.48 -13.20
CA GLY A 134 -24.02 5.69 -12.68
C GLY A 134 -24.35 5.00 -11.35
N GLU A 135 -24.93 5.73 -10.40
CA GLU A 135 -25.35 5.17 -9.11
C GLU A 135 -26.42 4.08 -9.27
N ARG A 136 -27.38 4.26 -10.19
CA ARG A 136 -28.35 3.20 -10.55
C ARG A 136 -27.69 1.98 -11.19
N TYR A 137 -26.71 2.16 -12.07
CA TYR A 137 -25.94 1.06 -12.67
C TYR A 137 -25.13 0.27 -11.62
N LEU A 138 -24.41 0.97 -10.75
CA LEU A 138 -23.63 0.38 -9.66
C LEU A 138 -24.53 -0.37 -8.65
N LEU A 139 -25.68 0.20 -8.28
CA LEU A 139 -26.69 -0.49 -7.48
C LEU A 139 -27.19 -1.76 -8.20
N ASN A 140 -27.49 -1.69 -9.49
CA ASN A 140 -27.90 -2.88 -10.24
C ASN A 140 -26.79 -3.94 -10.29
N HIS A 141 -25.51 -3.56 -10.42
CA HIS A 141 -24.39 -4.52 -10.32
C HIS A 141 -24.25 -5.12 -8.91
N TYR A 142 -24.49 -4.34 -7.85
CA TYR A 142 -24.58 -4.88 -6.48
C TYR A 142 -25.65 -5.97 -6.38
N LEU A 143 -26.86 -5.66 -6.87
CA LEU A 143 -28.04 -6.52 -6.83
C LEU A 143 -27.95 -7.73 -7.75
N GLN A 144 -27.13 -7.69 -8.81
CA GLN A 144 -26.96 -8.78 -9.77
C GLN A 144 -25.73 -9.67 -9.48
N SER A 145 -24.64 -9.08 -9.01
CA SER A 145 -23.35 -9.76 -8.83
C SER A 145 -22.91 -9.80 -7.37
N VAL A 146 -22.71 -8.62 -6.77
CA VAL A 146 -21.86 -8.49 -5.57
C VAL A 146 -22.54 -9.02 -4.31
N SER A 147 -23.82 -8.68 -4.11
CA SER A 147 -24.63 -9.15 -2.98
C SER A 147 -24.82 -10.66 -2.93
N ARG A 148 -24.84 -11.33 -4.09
CA ARG A 148 -24.82 -12.80 -4.15
C ARG A 148 -23.45 -13.32 -3.73
N SER A 149 -22.37 -12.75 -4.25
CA SER A 149 -20.96 -13.11 -3.98
C SER A 149 -20.47 -12.89 -2.53
N LEU A 150 -21.39 -12.90 -1.57
CA LEU A 150 -21.14 -12.85 -0.12
C LEU A 150 -21.87 -13.96 0.66
N VAL A 151 -22.83 -14.73 0.10
CA VAL A 151 -23.63 -15.73 0.86
C VAL A 151 -24.01 -17.01 0.09
N VAL A 152 -24.08 -18.14 0.79
CA VAL A 152 -24.34 -19.50 0.23
C VAL A 152 -25.82 -19.90 0.14
N VAL A 153 -26.71 -18.92 0.02
CA VAL A 153 -28.18 -19.11 0.01
C VAL A 153 -28.82 -18.29 -1.11
N ASP A 154 -30.04 -18.67 -1.48
CA ASP A 154 -30.83 -17.98 -2.50
C ASP A 154 -31.26 -16.56 -2.04
N ASP A 155 -31.63 -15.73 -3.01
CA ASP A 155 -31.99 -14.31 -2.83
C ASP A 155 -33.01 -14.05 -1.72
N SER A 156 -33.96 -14.96 -1.50
CA SER A 156 -34.97 -14.89 -0.44
C SER A 156 -34.42 -15.03 0.98
N GLU A 157 -33.21 -15.57 1.13
CA GLU A 157 -32.51 -15.74 2.41
C GLU A 157 -31.23 -14.87 2.48
N ASN A 158 -30.92 -14.11 1.41
CA ASN A 158 -29.73 -13.26 1.34
C ASN A 158 -29.92 -11.94 2.09
N PRO A 159 -29.22 -11.70 3.23
CA PRO A 159 -29.38 -10.47 4.00
C PRO A 159 -28.71 -9.25 3.35
N TRP A 160 -27.78 -9.41 2.41
CA TRP A 160 -27.24 -8.29 1.64
C TRP A 160 -28.30 -7.69 0.71
N LEU A 161 -29.21 -8.52 0.20
CA LEU A 161 -30.40 -8.09 -0.54
C LEU A 161 -31.53 -7.65 0.40
N ARG A 162 -31.87 -8.45 1.43
CA ARG A 162 -33.07 -8.23 2.26
C ARG A 162 -32.91 -7.26 3.44
N VAL A 163 -31.68 -6.90 3.82
CA VAL A 163 -31.42 -6.10 5.02
C VAL A 163 -30.46 -4.93 4.75
N VAL A 164 -29.31 -5.21 4.13
CA VAL A 164 -28.32 -4.16 3.82
C VAL A 164 -28.80 -3.26 2.69
N THR A 165 -29.44 -3.80 1.64
CA THR A 165 -29.95 -2.96 0.54
C THR A 165 -31.07 -2.00 0.99
N PRO A 166 -32.13 -2.41 1.71
CA PRO A 166 -33.13 -1.47 2.22
C PRO A 166 -32.52 -0.34 3.06
N LYS A 167 -31.62 -0.65 4.00
CA LYS A 167 -30.93 0.40 4.78
C LYS A 167 -30.03 1.29 3.91
N ALA A 168 -29.45 0.78 2.83
CA ALA A 168 -28.72 1.57 1.83
C ALA A 168 -29.61 2.45 0.95
N LEU A 169 -30.90 2.14 0.80
CA LEU A 169 -31.88 2.99 0.13
C LEU A 169 -32.41 4.10 1.06
N GLU A 170 -32.38 3.88 2.38
CA GLU A 170 -32.75 4.85 3.42
C GLU A 170 -31.60 5.80 3.81
N ASN A 171 -30.36 5.30 3.87
CA ASN A 171 -29.21 6.00 4.44
C ASN A 171 -28.12 6.27 3.38
N PRO A 172 -27.76 7.54 3.09
CA PRO A 172 -26.74 7.89 2.10
C PRO A 172 -25.32 7.40 2.38
N THR A 173 -24.95 7.21 3.66
CA THR A 173 -23.64 6.68 4.06
C THR A 173 -23.49 5.23 3.63
N VAL A 174 -24.49 4.41 3.99
CA VAL A 174 -24.58 2.99 3.63
C VAL A 174 -24.75 2.85 2.10
N SER A 175 -25.49 3.75 1.44
CA SER A 175 -25.62 3.78 -0.02
C SER A 175 -24.26 3.97 -0.69
N HIS A 176 -23.47 4.96 -0.28
CA HIS A 176 -22.16 5.20 -0.84
C HIS A 176 -21.16 4.08 -0.49
N ALA A 177 -21.25 3.42 0.67
CA ALA A 177 -20.42 2.25 0.97
C ALA A 177 -20.75 1.03 0.07
N LEU A 178 -22.03 0.80 -0.22
CA LEU A 178 -22.52 -0.25 -1.13
C LEU A 178 -22.07 0.00 -2.58
N LEU A 179 -22.14 1.26 -3.01
CA LEU A 179 -21.73 1.70 -4.34
C LEU A 179 -20.20 1.64 -4.51
N ALA A 180 -19.42 2.00 -3.48
CA ALA A 180 -17.97 1.85 -3.45
C ALA A 180 -17.55 0.37 -3.61
N LEU A 181 -18.18 -0.54 -2.86
CA LEU A 181 -17.95 -1.99 -3.00
C LEU A 181 -18.24 -2.50 -4.43
N SER A 182 -19.30 -1.98 -5.05
CA SER A 182 -19.68 -2.33 -6.43
C SER A 182 -18.69 -1.80 -7.47
N ALA A 183 -18.21 -0.57 -7.27
CA ALA A 183 -17.22 0.08 -8.11
C ALA A 183 -15.82 -0.55 -7.97
N ALA A 184 -15.43 -1.02 -6.78
CA ALA A 184 -14.22 -1.84 -6.58
C ALA A 184 -14.30 -3.15 -7.37
N HIS A 185 -15.43 -3.87 -7.29
CA HIS A 185 -15.65 -5.12 -8.00
C HIS A 185 -15.58 -4.94 -9.53
N LEU A 186 -16.31 -3.95 -10.06
CA LEU A 186 -16.26 -3.60 -11.49
C LEU A 186 -14.89 -3.08 -11.93
N GLY A 187 -14.20 -2.31 -11.09
CA GLY A 187 -12.90 -1.70 -11.38
C GLY A 187 -11.80 -2.71 -11.74
N LYS A 188 -11.91 -3.96 -11.28
CA LYS A 188 -11.00 -5.06 -11.64
C LYS A 188 -11.19 -5.54 -13.10
N VAL A 189 -12.33 -5.26 -13.74
CA VAL A 189 -12.66 -5.61 -15.13
C VAL A 189 -12.74 -4.37 -16.05
N TYR A 190 -13.14 -3.24 -15.49
CA TYR A 190 -13.43 -1.98 -16.17
C TYR A 190 -12.83 -0.80 -15.36
N PRO A 191 -11.57 -0.38 -15.62
CA PRO A 191 -10.84 0.54 -14.75
C PRO A 191 -11.43 1.95 -14.63
N ALA A 192 -12.39 2.32 -15.48
CA ALA A 192 -13.15 3.57 -15.36
C ALA A 192 -13.85 3.67 -13.98
N PHE A 193 -14.43 2.56 -13.49
CA PHE A 193 -15.12 2.52 -12.18
C PHE A 193 -14.19 2.65 -10.97
N LEU A 194 -12.86 2.68 -11.17
CA LEU A 194 -11.93 3.05 -10.10
C LEU A 194 -12.11 4.52 -9.67
N LYS A 195 -12.67 5.38 -10.55
CA LYS A 195 -13.09 6.73 -10.16
C LYS A 195 -14.32 6.68 -9.24
N ASP A 196 -15.38 6.00 -9.65
CA ASP A 196 -16.61 5.86 -8.85
C ASP A 196 -16.33 5.21 -7.48
N LEU A 197 -15.36 4.29 -7.41
CA LEU A 197 -14.84 3.75 -6.14
C LEU A 197 -14.30 4.84 -5.23
N VAL A 198 -13.41 5.72 -5.73
CA VAL A 198 -12.82 6.80 -4.93
C VAL A 198 -13.89 7.80 -4.51
N ASP A 199 -14.74 8.23 -5.45
CA ASP A 199 -15.83 9.20 -5.23
C ASP A 199 -16.83 8.68 -4.17
N HIS A 200 -17.28 7.43 -4.27
CA HIS A 200 -18.22 6.84 -3.30
C HIS A 200 -17.55 6.47 -1.97
N ARG A 201 -16.31 5.95 -1.97
CA ARG A 201 -15.58 5.65 -0.73
C ARG A 201 -15.35 6.92 0.10
N SER A 202 -14.95 8.03 -0.53
CA SER A 202 -14.75 9.31 0.17
C SER A 202 -16.04 9.78 0.86
N ARG A 203 -17.17 9.80 0.15
CA ARG A 203 -18.47 10.19 0.74
C ARG A 203 -18.94 9.24 1.84
N ALA A 204 -18.72 7.93 1.70
CA ALA A 204 -19.05 6.95 2.73
C ALA A 204 -18.26 7.19 4.04
N LEU A 205 -16.99 7.60 3.94
CA LEU A 205 -16.16 7.94 5.08
C LEU A 205 -16.58 9.27 5.74
N GLN A 206 -16.89 10.28 4.94
CA GLN A 206 -17.41 11.56 5.44
C GLN A 206 -18.77 11.38 6.15
N GLY A 207 -19.66 10.55 5.61
CA GLY A 207 -20.92 10.19 6.26
C GLY A 207 -20.71 9.38 7.55
N LEU A 208 -19.80 8.40 7.55
CA LEU A 208 -19.44 7.62 8.75
C LEU A 208 -18.94 8.53 9.88
N LYS A 209 -18.11 9.52 9.53
CA LYS A 209 -17.59 10.54 10.46
C LYS A 209 -18.70 11.33 11.11
N ALA A 210 -19.68 11.80 10.34
CA ALA A 210 -20.85 12.49 10.86
C ALA A 210 -21.74 11.56 11.71
N GLU A 211 -21.93 10.30 11.30
CA GLU A 211 -22.75 9.33 12.03
C GLU A 211 -22.18 9.02 13.41
N LEU A 212 -20.88 8.76 13.58
CA LEU A 212 -20.32 8.50 14.92
C LEU A 212 -20.33 9.73 15.84
N GLN A 213 -20.39 10.93 15.26
CA GLN A 213 -20.45 12.19 16.02
C GLN A 213 -21.88 12.60 16.41
N SER A 214 -22.93 12.00 15.82
CA SER A 214 -24.31 12.47 15.97
C SER A 214 -25.39 11.40 16.17
N SER A 215 -25.13 10.15 15.76
CA SER A 215 -26.10 9.05 15.80
C SER A 215 -26.09 8.31 17.14
N ARG A 216 -27.27 7.84 17.55
CA ARG A 216 -27.43 6.77 18.55
C ARG A 216 -27.79 5.42 17.92
N ASP A 217 -28.15 5.40 16.64
CA ASP A 217 -28.30 4.17 15.85
C ASP A 217 -26.89 3.78 15.35
N VAL A 218 -26.36 2.68 15.89
CA VAL A 218 -25.05 2.12 15.51
C VAL A 218 -25.14 1.33 14.19
N LEU A 219 -26.34 0.92 13.76
CA LEU A 219 -26.51 0.03 12.63
C LEU A 219 -26.02 0.58 11.27
N PRO A 220 -26.28 1.83 10.86
CA PRO A 220 -25.81 2.36 9.59
C PRO A 220 -24.29 2.54 9.59
N ALA A 221 -23.72 2.98 10.71
CA ALA A 221 -22.28 3.09 10.88
C ALA A 221 -21.59 1.72 10.81
N LEU A 222 -22.15 0.69 11.45
CA LEU A 222 -21.63 -0.68 11.36
C LEU A 222 -21.79 -1.28 9.96
N MET A 223 -22.94 -1.09 9.29
CA MET A 223 -23.13 -1.51 7.90
C MET A 223 -22.11 -0.87 6.97
N THR A 224 -21.96 0.46 7.06
CA THR A 224 -20.96 1.24 6.30
C THR A 224 -19.56 0.69 6.54
N THR A 225 -19.18 0.49 7.80
CA THR A 225 -17.86 -0.01 8.18
C THR A 225 -17.59 -1.42 7.64
N MET A 226 -18.59 -2.30 7.69
CA MET A 226 -18.47 -3.66 7.15
C MET A 226 -18.44 -3.68 5.61
N LEU A 227 -19.22 -2.85 4.92
CA LEU A 227 -19.17 -2.71 3.46
C LEU A 227 -17.80 -2.18 3.00
N LEU A 228 -17.21 -1.21 3.71
CA LEU A 228 -15.86 -0.71 3.45
C LEU A 228 -14.80 -1.78 3.76
N CYS A 229 -14.94 -2.54 4.86
CA CYS A 229 -14.11 -3.70 5.16
C CYS A 229 -14.08 -4.72 4.00
N ILE A 230 -15.25 -5.03 3.44
CA ILE A 230 -15.40 -5.94 2.29
C ILE A 230 -14.86 -5.30 1.00
N THR A 231 -14.96 -3.98 0.83
CA THR A 231 -14.39 -3.24 -0.32
C THR A 231 -12.87 -3.39 -0.36
N GLU A 232 -12.20 -3.24 0.78
CA GLU A 232 -10.76 -3.37 0.90
C GLU A 232 -10.30 -4.85 0.81
N ILE A 233 -11.13 -5.83 1.18
CA ILE A 233 -10.90 -7.25 0.88
C ILE A 233 -11.09 -7.56 -0.62
N CYS A 234 -12.06 -6.91 -1.28
CA CYS A 234 -12.31 -7.04 -2.71
C CYS A 234 -11.14 -6.50 -3.56
N ASP A 235 -10.40 -5.53 -3.03
CA ASP A 235 -9.14 -5.08 -3.65
C ASP A 235 -8.11 -6.23 -3.76
N GLY A 236 -7.93 -6.97 -2.66
CA GLY A 236 -7.18 -8.22 -2.60
C GLY A 236 -5.82 -8.17 -1.91
N LEU A 237 -5.21 -6.97 -1.81
CA LEU A 237 -3.95 -6.75 -1.10
C LEU A 237 -4.02 -5.57 -0.10
N SER A 238 -5.08 -4.78 -0.09
CA SER A 238 -5.26 -3.77 0.97
C SER A 238 -5.33 -4.40 2.36
N LYS A 239 -4.77 -3.67 3.34
CA LYS A 239 -4.85 -3.98 4.77
C LYS A 239 -5.92 -3.20 5.51
N ARG A 240 -6.57 -2.23 4.85
CA ARG A 240 -7.46 -1.27 5.53
C ARG A 240 -8.69 -1.95 6.12
N TRP A 241 -9.04 -3.14 5.63
CA TRP A 241 -10.02 -4.02 6.28
C TRP A 241 -9.68 -4.30 7.76
N LEU A 242 -8.41 -4.35 8.18
CA LEU A 242 -8.06 -4.46 9.61
C LEU A 242 -8.49 -3.23 10.42
N ILE A 243 -8.43 -2.03 9.82
CA ILE A 243 -8.85 -0.78 10.47
C ILE A 243 -10.37 -0.74 10.54
N HIS A 244 -11.06 -1.05 9.44
CA HIS A 244 -12.52 -1.18 9.43
C HIS A 244 -13.02 -2.28 10.38
N LEU A 245 -12.35 -3.44 10.46
CA LEU A 245 -12.71 -4.53 11.36
C LEU A 245 -12.51 -4.13 12.83
N ARG A 246 -11.45 -3.36 13.18
CA ARG A 246 -11.29 -2.77 14.52
C ARG A 246 -12.36 -1.72 14.83
N GLY A 247 -12.74 -0.89 13.84
CA GLY A 247 -13.88 0.02 13.95
C GLY A 247 -15.20 -0.72 14.22
N ALA A 248 -15.48 -1.77 13.45
CA ALA A 248 -16.63 -2.64 13.63
C ALA A 248 -16.62 -3.31 15.01
N GLN A 249 -15.46 -3.79 15.50
CA GLN A 249 -15.31 -4.32 16.86
C GLN A 249 -15.71 -3.28 17.91
N ALA A 250 -15.22 -2.05 17.79
CA ALA A 250 -15.55 -0.96 18.71
C ALA A 250 -17.05 -0.61 18.68
N LEU A 251 -17.68 -0.60 17.50
CA LEU A 251 -19.12 -0.39 17.36
C LEU A 251 -19.94 -1.52 17.97
N ILE A 252 -19.54 -2.78 17.78
CA ILE A 252 -20.23 -3.96 18.35
C ILE A 252 -20.09 -3.98 19.88
N VAL A 253 -18.90 -3.70 20.43
CA VAL A 253 -18.67 -3.63 21.90
C VAL A 253 -19.50 -2.55 22.58
N ASN A 254 -19.72 -1.41 21.91
CA ASN A 254 -20.51 -0.30 22.44
C ASN A 254 -22.01 -0.36 22.05
N SER A 255 -22.47 -1.48 21.46
CA SER A 255 -23.89 -1.71 21.13
C SER A 255 -24.61 -2.48 22.23
N ASP A 256 -25.86 -2.14 22.51
CA ASP A 256 -26.74 -3.01 23.32
C ASP A 256 -27.22 -4.20 22.48
N LEU A 257 -26.48 -5.30 22.57
CA LEU A 257 -26.77 -6.55 21.87
C LEU A 257 -27.92 -7.35 22.51
N SER A 258 -28.45 -6.95 23.68
CA SER A 258 -29.48 -7.72 24.39
C SER A 258 -30.82 -7.83 23.63
N PHE A 259 -31.07 -6.91 22.69
CA PHE A 259 -32.19 -6.92 21.76
C PHE A 259 -31.76 -6.93 20.29
N ALA A 260 -30.62 -7.56 19.98
CA ALA A 260 -30.02 -7.58 18.63
C ALA A 260 -31.04 -7.95 17.52
N GLN A 261 -31.19 -7.03 16.57
CA GLN A 261 -31.97 -7.23 15.35
C GLN A 261 -31.26 -8.19 14.39
N GLU A 262 -32.00 -8.83 13.49
CA GLU A 262 -31.48 -9.72 12.42
C GLU A 262 -30.38 -9.05 11.57
N SER A 263 -30.50 -7.74 11.38
CA SER A 263 -29.52 -6.85 10.76
C SER A 263 -28.18 -6.80 11.50
N LEU A 264 -28.22 -6.66 12.82
CA LEU A 264 -27.04 -6.58 13.69
C LEU A 264 -26.36 -7.95 13.80
N THR A 265 -27.15 -9.03 13.94
CA THR A 265 -26.66 -10.43 13.91
C THR A 265 -25.86 -10.71 12.63
N THR A 266 -26.42 -10.37 11.46
CA THR A 266 -25.74 -10.55 10.15
C THR A 266 -24.35 -9.89 10.12
N LEU A 267 -24.24 -8.68 10.67
CA LEU A 267 -22.99 -7.90 10.66
C LEU A 267 -21.97 -8.46 11.65
N VAL A 268 -22.42 -8.94 12.82
CA VAL A 268 -21.57 -9.65 13.80
C VAL A 268 -21.07 -10.98 13.22
N ASP A 269 -21.91 -11.72 12.50
CA ASP A 269 -21.49 -12.96 11.83
C ASP A 269 -20.52 -12.71 10.67
N MET A 270 -20.68 -11.61 9.92
CA MET A 270 -19.71 -11.21 8.90
C MET A 270 -18.38 -10.76 9.53
N TYR A 271 -18.44 -10.03 10.65
CA TYR A 271 -17.27 -9.65 11.44
C TYR A 271 -16.53 -10.90 11.94
N ASN A 272 -17.25 -11.87 12.51
CA ASN A 272 -16.68 -13.13 13.02
C ASN A 272 -16.05 -13.94 11.89
N LEU A 273 -16.73 -14.10 10.74
CA LEU A 273 -16.20 -14.83 9.58
C LEU A 273 -14.93 -14.19 9.01
N ILE A 274 -14.90 -12.86 8.84
CA ILE A 274 -13.68 -12.14 8.40
C ILE A 274 -12.57 -12.29 9.45
N SER A 275 -12.89 -12.21 10.75
CA SER A 275 -11.92 -12.42 11.83
C SER A 275 -11.32 -13.84 11.81
N HIS A 276 -12.15 -14.87 11.62
CA HIS A 276 -11.71 -16.26 11.52
C HIS A 276 -10.79 -16.49 10.30
N MET A 277 -11.19 -16.02 9.11
CA MET A 277 -10.44 -16.24 7.86
C MET A 277 -9.19 -15.35 7.74
N GLY A 278 -9.21 -14.15 8.33
CA GLY A 278 -8.06 -13.24 8.36
C GLY A 278 -6.96 -13.74 9.30
N SER A 279 -7.33 -14.33 10.45
CA SER A 279 -6.38 -14.86 11.44
C SER A 279 -5.54 -16.05 10.96
N ILE A 280 -5.86 -16.62 9.78
CA ILE A 280 -5.09 -17.68 9.14
C ILE A 280 -3.82 -17.12 8.48
N THR A 281 -3.90 -15.89 7.95
CA THR A 281 -2.91 -15.28 7.06
C THR A 281 -2.29 -14.01 7.61
N CYS A 282 -2.98 -13.29 8.50
CA CYS A 282 -2.54 -12.00 9.05
C CYS A 282 -2.44 -12.02 10.59
N VAL A 283 -1.50 -11.25 11.13
CA VAL A 283 -1.28 -11.04 12.57
C VAL A 283 -2.09 -9.83 13.09
N GLY A 284 -2.50 -9.88 14.36
CA GLY A 284 -3.15 -8.74 15.02
C GLY A 284 -4.60 -8.49 14.57
N VAL A 285 -5.22 -9.49 13.96
CA VAL A 285 -6.66 -9.52 13.66
C VAL A 285 -7.45 -9.47 14.97
N PRO A 286 -8.48 -8.61 15.09
CA PRO A 286 -9.42 -8.61 16.21
C PRO A 286 -9.99 -10.00 16.53
N GLY A 287 -10.21 -10.26 17.82
CA GLY A 287 -10.90 -11.47 18.26
C GLY A 287 -12.36 -11.49 17.79
N ALA A 288 -12.79 -12.62 17.25
CA ALA A 288 -14.21 -12.93 17.08
C ALA A 288 -14.91 -12.97 18.45
N PHE A 289 -16.20 -12.61 18.49
CA PHE A 289 -16.99 -12.57 19.71
C PHE A 289 -17.52 -13.97 20.07
N ASP A 290 -17.02 -14.55 21.17
CA ASP A 290 -17.40 -15.91 21.60
C ASP A 290 -18.85 -16.01 22.11
N ASP A 291 -19.28 -15.09 22.99
CA ASP A 291 -20.52 -15.23 23.77
C ASP A 291 -21.58 -14.14 23.52
N LEU A 292 -21.20 -12.96 23.02
CA LEU A 292 -22.09 -11.79 22.95
C LEU A 292 -23.23 -11.93 21.93
N VAL A 293 -23.08 -12.83 20.96
CA VAL A 293 -24.18 -13.36 20.17
C VAL A 293 -24.09 -14.87 20.24
N GLN A 294 -24.71 -15.47 21.25
CA GLN A 294 -25.27 -16.82 21.14
C GLN A 294 -26.17 -16.83 19.89
N PRO A 295 -25.75 -17.44 18.77
CA PRO A 295 -26.55 -17.36 17.57
C PRO A 295 -27.80 -18.20 17.77
N ARG A 296 -28.96 -17.70 17.32
CA ARG A 296 -30.22 -18.47 17.33
C ARG A 296 -30.15 -19.77 16.51
N LEU A 297 -29.05 -20.01 15.81
CA LEU A 297 -28.75 -21.21 15.03
C LEU A 297 -28.86 -22.51 15.83
N PHE A 298 -28.54 -22.53 17.13
CA PHE A 298 -28.56 -23.76 17.94
C PHE A 298 -29.07 -23.53 19.37
N GLN A 299 -30.40 -23.44 19.53
CA GLN A 299 -30.99 -23.88 20.80
C GLN A 299 -30.73 -25.39 21.01
N PRO A 300 -30.59 -25.87 22.26
CA PRO A 300 -30.44 -27.29 22.53
C PRO A 300 -31.69 -28.12 22.14
N HIS A 301 -31.66 -28.68 20.94
CA HIS A 301 -32.39 -29.85 20.43
C HIS A 301 -33.93 -29.88 20.39
N ASP A 302 -34.65 -29.06 21.17
CA ASP A 302 -36.11 -29.18 21.37
C ASP A 302 -36.98 -28.19 20.56
N GLN A 303 -36.38 -27.25 19.82
CA GLN A 303 -37.12 -26.37 18.89
C GLN A 303 -36.47 -26.35 17.50
N VAL A 304 -37.28 -26.64 16.48
CA VAL A 304 -36.84 -26.77 15.09
C VAL A 304 -36.57 -25.39 14.48
N SER A 305 -35.31 -25.09 14.14
CA SER A 305 -34.99 -23.97 13.26
C SER A 305 -35.63 -24.21 11.89
N THR A 306 -36.38 -23.23 11.37
CA THR A 306 -37.02 -23.32 10.05
C THR A 306 -36.04 -23.12 8.89
N HIS A 307 -34.80 -22.69 9.16
CA HIS A 307 -33.76 -22.46 8.16
C HIS A 307 -32.55 -23.36 8.46
N PRO A 308 -32.19 -24.30 7.56
CA PRO A 308 -31.17 -25.32 7.82
C PRO A 308 -29.75 -24.94 7.36
N THR A 309 -29.59 -23.80 6.69
CA THR A 309 -28.32 -23.31 6.13
C THR A 309 -28.11 -21.85 6.54
N HIS A 310 -26.96 -21.51 7.12
CA HIS A 310 -26.64 -20.12 7.41
C HIS A 310 -26.13 -19.38 6.16
N PRO A 311 -26.56 -18.13 5.89
CA PRO A 311 -26.10 -17.37 4.72
C PRO A 311 -24.58 -17.28 4.61
N LEU A 312 -23.87 -17.07 5.74
CA LEU A 312 -22.40 -16.92 5.75
C LEU A 312 -21.65 -18.24 5.96
N TYR A 313 -21.91 -19.02 7.02
CA TYR A 313 -21.20 -20.26 7.35
C TYR A 313 -21.74 -21.54 6.66
N GLY A 314 -22.83 -21.47 5.90
CA GLY A 314 -23.52 -22.65 5.38
C GLY A 314 -23.98 -23.58 6.50
N ILE A 315 -23.61 -24.86 6.41
CA ILE A 315 -23.85 -25.86 7.46
C ILE A 315 -22.63 -26.14 8.34
N ALA A 316 -21.56 -25.34 8.22
CA ALA A 316 -20.25 -25.62 8.79
C ALA A 316 -19.92 -24.77 10.04
N GLY A 317 -20.93 -24.16 10.69
CA GLY A 317 -20.73 -23.23 11.81
C GLY A 317 -19.83 -23.75 12.94
N ASP A 318 -19.92 -25.03 13.30
CA ASP A 318 -19.06 -25.61 14.34
C ASP A 318 -17.61 -25.82 13.90
N ILE A 319 -17.36 -25.99 12.60
CA ILE A 319 -16.00 -26.00 12.04
C ILE A 319 -15.38 -24.60 12.14
N TYR A 320 -16.16 -23.53 12.02
CA TYR A 320 -15.67 -22.16 12.25
C TYR A 320 -15.32 -21.91 13.73
N LYS A 321 -16.13 -22.41 14.69
CA LYS A 321 -15.78 -22.39 16.13
C LYS A 321 -14.48 -23.16 16.41
N LEU A 322 -14.30 -24.33 15.77
CA LEU A 322 -13.07 -25.12 15.90
C LEU A 322 -11.87 -24.41 15.25
N LEU A 323 -12.05 -23.78 14.08
CA LEU A 323 -11.03 -22.95 13.41
C LEU A 323 -10.60 -21.75 14.28
N GLN A 324 -11.54 -21.09 14.95
CA GLN A 324 -11.25 -20.02 15.92
C GLN A 324 -10.38 -20.52 17.08
N ARG A 325 -10.63 -21.74 17.58
CA ARG A 325 -9.78 -22.39 18.59
C ARG A 325 -8.38 -22.70 18.05
N VAL A 326 -8.26 -23.22 16.82
CA VAL A 326 -6.96 -23.41 16.14
C VAL A 326 -6.18 -22.09 16.03
N ASN A 327 -6.86 -21.01 15.64
CA ASN A 327 -6.25 -19.69 15.48
C ASN A 327 -5.72 -19.09 16.81
N ARG A 328 -6.14 -19.62 17.97
CA ARG A 328 -5.70 -19.20 19.31
C ARG A 328 -4.53 -20.03 19.87
N LEU A 329 -4.07 -21.06 19.16
CA LEU A 329 -2.97 -21.92 19.59
C LEU A 329 -1.60 -21.24 19.40
N ASP A 330 -1.07 -20.62 20.45
CA ASP A 330 0.30 -20.08 20.47
C ASP A 330 1.32 -21.17 20.83
N LEU A 331 1.78 -21.91 19.82
CA LEU A 331 2.69 -23.06 19.94
C LEU A 331 4.09 -22.82 19.32
N LYS A 332 4.30 -21.66 18.66
CA LYS A 332 5.59 -21.26 18.07
C LYS A 332 6.28 -20.24 18.99
N GLY A 333 6.94 -20.74 20.04
CA GLY A 333 7.63 -19.91 21.04
C GLY A 333 8.69 -18.99 20.44
N LYS A 334 8.88 -17.79 21.04
CA LYS A 334 9.80 -16.74 20.57
C LYS A 334 11.29 -16.99 20.86
N ASP A 335 11.76 -18.24 20.83
CA ASP A 335 13.20 -18.53 20.87
C ASP A 335 13.52 -19.95 20.36
N ASP A 336 14.21 -20.07 19.22
CA ASP A 336 14.69 -21.37 18.70
C ASP A 336 15.80 -22.00 19.60
N SER A 337 16.24 -21.31 20.66
CA SER A 337 17.34 -21.76 21.51
C SER A 337 16.95 -22.70 22.66
N ILE A 338 15.65 -22.83 23.01
CA ILE A 338 15.17 -23.75 24.06
C ILE A 338 13.85 -24.41 23.65
N MET A 339 13.87 -25.72 23.39
CA MET A 339 12.66 -26.54 23.33
C MET A 339 12.10 -26.79 24.74
N GLU A 340 11.32 -25.85 25.26
CA GLU A 340 10.34 -26.19 26.30
C GLU A 340 9.19 -26.98 25.66
N GLN A 341 8.72 -28.04 26.32
CA GLN A 341 7.58 -28.81 25.81
C GLN A 341 6.27 -28.03 26.02
N PRO A 342 5.28 -28.16 25.12
CA PRO A 342 3.97 -27.54 25.31
C PRO A 342 3.35 -27.90 26.66
N SER A 343 2.63 -26.96 27.27
CA SER A 343 1.92 -27.24 28.53
C SER A 343 0.88 -28.35 28.34
N GLY A 344 0.62 -29.11 29.40
CA GLY A 344 -0.39 -30.19 29.35
C GLY A 344 -1.79 -29.68 28.98
N GLU A 345 -2.09 -28.42 29.29
CA GLU A 345 -3.32 -27.73 28.91
C GLU A 345 -3.37 -27.43 27.40
N ALA A 346 -2.27 -26.94 26.82
CA ALA A 346 -2.18 -26.71 25.38
C ALA A 346 -2.27 -28.00 24.57
N TYR A 347 -1.67 -29.09 25.05
CA TYR A 347 -1.81 -30.42 24.44
C TYR A 347 -3.25 -30.95 24.54
N ALA A 348 -3.92 -30.76 25.69
CA ALA A 348 -5.32 -31.16 25.88
C ALA A 348 -6.28 -30.36 24.98
N GLU A 349 -6.02 -29.08 24.74
CA GLU A 349 -6.81 -28.25 23.82
C GLU A 349 -6.60 -28.67 22.35
N VAL A 350 -5.35 -28.91 21.93
CA VAL A 350 -5.03 -29.50 20.62
C VAL A 350 -5.79 -30.81 20.39
N GLU A 351 -5.76 -31.72 21.37
CA GLU A 351 -6.45 -33.01 21.31
C GLU A 351 -7.98 -32.85 21.29
N SER A 352 -8.52 -31.89 22.07
CA SER A 352 -9.95 -31.53 22.07
C SER A 352 -10.42 -31.04 20.70
N ILE A 353 -9.66 -30.14 20.06
CA ILE A 353 -9.96 -29.65 18.71
C ILE A 353 -9.84 -30.78 17.69
N ARG A 354 -8.77 -31.59 17.75
CA ARG A 354 -8.52 -32.73 16.86
C ARG A 354 -9.68 -33.74 16.91
N MET A 355 -10.11 -34.12 18.11
CA MET A 355 -11.23 -35.03 18.32
C MET A 355 -12.56 -34.40 17.92
N GLY A 356 -12.76 -33.10 18.11
CA GLY A 356 -13.91 -32.37 17.58
C GLY A 356 -13.98 -32.44 16.05
N LEU A 357 -12.88 -32.13 15.37
CA LEU A 357 -12.78 -32.17 13.91
C LEU A 357 -12.91 -33.59 13.34
N GLN A 358 -12.42 -34.63 14.03
CA GLN A 358 -12.54 -36.02 13.59
C GLN A 358 -13.96 -36.60 13.74
N ASN A 359 -14.68 -36.23 14.81
CA ASN A 359 -16.02 -36.76 15.09
C ASN A 359 -17.15 -35.91 14.49
N TRP A 360 -16.87 -34.69 14.02
CA TRP A 360 -17.87 -33.85 13.37
C TRP A 360 -18.36 -34.46 12.04
N THR A 361 -19.67 -34.36 11.80
CA THR A 361 -20.29 -34.75 10.52
C THR A 361 -21.29 -33.66 10.10
N PRO A 362 -21.46 -33.37 8.79
CA PRO A 362 -22.33 -32.27 8.37
C PRO A 362 -23.80 -32.50 8.76
N PRO A 363 -24.48 -31.52 9.39
CA PRO A 363 -25.87 -31.62 9.83
C PRO A 363 -26.83 -32.16 8.76
N ARG A 364 -27.85 -32.93 9.16
CA ARG A 364 -28.88 -33.42 8.22
C ARG A 364 -29.88 -32.32 7.93
N ILE A 365 -30.11 -32.03 6.65
CA ILE A 365 -31.17 -31.15 6.19
C ILE A 365 -32.37 -32.02 5.80
N GLU A 366 -33.50 -31.85 6.47
CA GLU A 366 -34.76 -32.51 6.13
C GLU A 366 -35.80 -31.44 5.75
N GLY A 367 -36.57 -31.68 4.67
CA GLY A 367 -37.73 -30.85 4.29
C GLY A 367 -37.54 -29.73 3.24
N GLY A 368 -36.31 -29.41 2.81
CA GLY A 368 -36.06 -28.36 1.82
C GLY A 368 -36.52 -28.68 0.39
N THR A 369 -36.90 -27.67 -0.39
CA THR A 369 -37.28 -27.79 -1.81
C THR A 369 -36.08 -28.15 -2.72
N PRO A 370 -36.29 -28.87 -3.83
CA PRO A 370 -35.21 -29.57 -4.55
C PRO A 370 -34.41 -28.69 -5.54
N MET A 371 -33.94 -27.50 -5.13
CA MET A 371 -33.02 -26.67 -5.93
C MET A 371 -31.55 -26.81 -5.51
N GLN A 372 -31.01 -27.99 -5.82
CA GLN A 372 -29.59 -28.28 -6.14
C GLN A 372 -28.47 -28.11 -5.07
N SER A 373 -28.63 -27.35 -3.98
CA SER A 373 -27.46 -26.98 -3.13
C SER A 373 -27.02 -27.98 -2.05
N THR A 374 -27.81 -29.01 -1.69
CA THR A 374 -27.51 -29.85 -0.51
C THR A 374 -26.22 -30.68 -0.62
N ALA A 375 -25.92 -31.26 -1.78
CA ALA A 375 -24.71 -32.08 -1.95
C ALA A 375 -23.44 -31.22 -2.01
N GLU A 376 -23.52 -30.08 -2.70
CA GLU A 376 -22.39 -29.17 -2.90
C GLU A 376 -22.01 -28.45 -1.59
N THR A 377 -23.00 -27.97 -0.82
CA THR A 377 -22.77 -27.35 0.50
C THR A 377 -22.24 -28.36 1.52
N ARG A 378 -22.64 -29.64 1.46
CA ARG A 378 -22.00 -30.72 2.25
C ARG A 378 -20.56 -30.95 1.84
N ALA A 379 -20.26 -30.99 0.54
CA ALA A 379 -18.90 -31.17 0.04
C ALA A 379 -17.98 -30.00 0.46
N ALA A 380 -18.47 -28.77 0.41
CA ALA A 380 -17.74 -27.57 0.86
C ALA A 380 -17.50 -27.59 2.38
N ALA A 381 -18.50 -27.99 3.18
CA ALA A 381 -18.36 -28.11 4.63
C ALA A 381 -17.34 -29.20 5.03
N VAL A 382 -17.28 -30.32 4.32
CA VAL A 382 -16.25 -31.37 4.53
C VAL A 382 -14.88 -30.90 4.02
N ALA A 383 -14.80 -30.14 2.93
CA ALA A 383 -13.56 -29.50 2.50
C ALA A 383 -13.01 -28.54 3.57
N LEU A 384 -13.89 -27.77 4.23
CA LEU A 384 -13.55 -26.90 5.36
C LEU A 384 -13.07 -27.70 6.58
N GLN A 385 -13.74 -28.80 6.93
CA GLN A 385 -13.31 -29.72 8.00
C GLN A 385 -11.87 -30.21 7.80
N TRP A 386 -11.52 -30.67 6.59
CA TRP A 386 -10.16 -31.10 6.26
C TRP A 386 -9.16 -29.93 6.20
N ALA A 387 -9.57 -28.74 5.77
CA ALA A 387 -8.71 -27.55 5.76
C ALA A 387 -8.35 -27.10 7.18
N THR A 388 -9.32 -27.07 8.10
CA THR A 388 -9.09 -26.77 9.51
C THR A 388 -8.21 -27.83 10.18
N MET A 389 -8.34 -29.11 9.79
CA MET A 389 -7.46 -30.19 10.25
C MET A 389 -6.01 -30.02 9.75
N LEU A 390 -5.82 -29.66 8.47
CA LEU A 390 -4.50 -29.31 7.91
C LEU A 390 -3.87 -28.11 8.64
N TRP A 391 -4.68 -27.12 9.01
CA TRP A 391 -4.21 -25.92 9.71
C TRP A 391 -3.80 -26.24 11.16
N LEU A 392 -4.57 -27.03 11.89
CA LEU A 392 -4.20 -27.56 13.21
C LEU A 392 -2.84 -28.28 13.15
N PHE A 393 -2.69 -29.22 12.22
CA PHE A 393 -1.43 -29.95 12.00
C PHE A 393 -0.23 -29.04 11.69
N GLN A 394 -0.43 -27.94 10.96
CA GLN A 394 0.64 -26.97 10.69
C GLN A 394 1.00 -26.10 11.91
N LYS A 395 0.06 -25.85 12.83
CA LYS A 395 0.33 -25.16 14.10
C LYS A 395 1.03 -26.04 15.14
N THR A 396 0.73 -27.34 15.17
CA THR A 396 1.28 -28.27 16.17
C THR A 396 2.65 -28.85 15.82
N GLY A 397 3.11 -28.67 14.58
CA GLY A 397 4.14 -29.54 14.00
C GLY A 397 3.58 -30.90 13.61
N ARG A 398 4.33 -31.67 12.82
CA ARG A 398 3.89 -32.95 12.23
C ARG A 398 3.91 -34.09 13.27
N PRO A 399 2.77 -34.67 13.70
CA PRO A 399 2.75 -35.93 14.44
C PRO A 399 2.89 -37.10 13.44
N ASP A 400 3.51 -38.19 13.86
CA ASP A 400 3.78 -39.35 12.98
C ASP A 400 2.52 -40.00 12.40
N ASP A 401 1.35 -39.82 13.04
CA ASP A 401 0.08 -40.47 12.67
C ASP A 401 -0.81 -39.68 11.68
N PHE A 402 -0.46 -38.44 11.28
CA PHE A 402 -1.32 -37.62 10.40
C PHE A 402 -0.81 -37.52 8.96
N ASP A 403 -1.55 -38.11 8.02
CA ASP A 403 -1.28 -37.97 6.60
C ASP A 403 -1.94 -36.72 5.97
N ALA A 404 -1.15 -35.65 5.85
CA ALA A 404 -1.53 -34.44 5.14
C ALA A 404 -1.85 -34.67 3.64
N LYS A 405 -1.34 -35.76 3.01
CA LYS A 405 -1.70 -36.12 1.64
C LYS A 405 -3.15 -36.62 1.58
N THR A 406 -3.56 -37.53 2.46
CA THR A 406 -4.97 -37.99 2.56
C THR A 406 -5.93 -36.84 2.80
N ALA A 407 -5.56 -35.86 3.64
CA ALA A 407 -6.37 -34.64 3.82
C ALA A 407 -6.45 -33.80 2.52
N SER A 408 -5.33 -33.60 1.81
CA SER A 408 -5.32 -32.92 0.50
C SER A 408 -6.17 -33.64 -0.55
N ASP A 409 -5.99 -34.95 -0.69
CA ASP A 409 -6.73 -35.77 -1.65
C ASP A 409 -8.23 -35.79 -1.31
N SER A 410 -8.60 -35.73 -0.02
CA SER A 410 -9.98 -35.60 0.43
C SER A 410 -10.60 -34.25 0.08
N ILE A 411 -9.88 -33.14 0.25
CA ILE A 411 -10.34 -31.81 -0.20
C ILE A 411 -10.56 -31.82 -1.70
N LEU A 412 -9.57 -32.26 -2.49
CA LEU A 412 -9.67 -32.28 -3.96
C LEU A 412 -10.81 -33.19 -4.44
N SER A 413 -11.07 -34.30 -3.73
CA SER A 413 -12.18 -35.22 -4.02
C SER A 413 -13.54 -34.60 -3.73
N THR A 414 -13.76 -34.00 -2.55
CA THR A 414 -15.04 -33.33 -2.25
C THR A 414 -15.27 -32.13 -3.17
N MET A 415 -14.23 -31.36 -3.46
CA MET A 415 -14.29 -30.24 -4.39
C MET A 415 -14.68 -30.60 -5.83
N SER A 416 -14.40 -31.83 -6.27
CA SER A 416 -14.83 -32.33 -7.58
C SER A 416 -16.36 -32.48 -7.70
N LEU A 417 -17.07 -32.56 -6.56
CA LEU A 417 -18.52 -32.65 -6.49
C LEU A 417 -19.23 -31.29 -6.63
N ILE A 418 -18.48 -30.18 -6.56
CA ILE A 418 -19.01 -28.82 -6.58
C ILE A 418 -18.79 -28.23 -7.97
N ARG A 419 -19.87 -27.85 -8.67
CA ARG A 419 -19.80 -27.23 -10.00
C ARG A 419 -19.19 -25.82 -9.92
N PRO A 420 -18.40 -25.38 -10.92
CA PRO A 420 -18.00 -23.97 -11.04
C PRO A 420 -19.24 -23.07 -11.21
N GLY A 421 -19.34 -21.97 -10.48
CA GLY A 421 -20.56 -21.15 -10.41
C GLY A 421 -21.66 -21.74 -9.50
N SER A 422 -21.28 -22.49 -8.46
CA SER A 422 -22.19 -22.96 -7.40
C SER A 422 -22.16 -22.01 -6.20
N GLN A 423 -23.29 -21.89 -5.49
CA GLN A 423 -23.36 -21.25 -4.16
C GLN A 423 -22.36 -21.85 -3.16
N ALA A 424 -21.95 -23.11 -3.31
CA ALA A 424 -20.97 -23.72 -2.42
C ALA A 424 -19.52 -23.24 -2.66
N GLU A 425 -19.23 -22.43 -3.70
CA GLU A 425 -17.85 -21.97 -3.96
C GLU A 425 -17.28 -21.07 -2.85
N ALA A 426 -18.13 -20.32 -2.14
CA ALA A 426 -17.78 -19.40 -1.05
C ALA A 426 -16.80 -19.98 -0.01
N HIS A 427 -17.01 -21.23 0.39
CA HIS A 427 -16.19 -21.84 1.45
C HIS A 427 -14.92 -22.49 0.92
N LEU A 428 -14.63 -22.40 -0.39
CA LEU A 428 -13.55 -23.16 -1.03
C LEU A 428 -12.20 -22.44 -1.11
N LEU A 429 -12.10 -21.14 -0.81
CA LEU A 429 -10.82 -20.43 -0.91
C LEU A 429 -9.79 -20.96 0.09
N PHE A 430 -10.15 -21.04 1.38
CA PHE A 430 -9.29 -21.64 2.42
C PHE A 430 -9.00 -23.14 2.19
N PRO A 431 -9.96 -24.02 1.82
CA PRO A 431 -9.66 -25.41 1.43
C PRO A 431 -8.77 -25.57 0.21
N LEU A 432 -9.01 -24.83 -0.88
CA LEU A 432 -8.11 -24.80 -2.05
C LEU A 432 -6.71 -24.37 -1.64
N PHE A 433 -6.64 -23.38 -0.76
CA PHE A 433 -5.39 -22.86 -0.25
C PHE A 433 -4.60 -23.92 0.53
N MET A 434 -5.22 -24.52 1.56
CA MET A 434 -4.55 -25.54 2.39
C MET A 434 -4.17 -26.79 1.59
N ALA A 435 -5.05 -27.27 0.70
CA ALA A 435 -4.72 -28.37 -0.21
C ALA A 435 -3.57 -27.99 -1.16
N GLY A 436 -3.59 -26.76 -1.71
CA GLY A 436 -2.54 -26.24 -2.58
C GLY A 436 -1.17 -26.18 -1.90
N VAL A 437 -1.10 -25.76 -0.63
CA VAL A 437 0.13 -25.70 0.17
C VAL A 437 0.75 -27.09 0.36
N VAL A 438 -0.04 -28.10 0.72
CA VAL A 438 0.50 -29.45 1.03
C VAL A 438 0.59 -30.38 -0.19
N CYS A 439 -0.05 -30.06 -1.32
CA CYS A 439 -0.07 -30.96 -2.46
C CYS A 439 1.28 -30.97 -3.20
N ASN A 440 1.97 -32.11 -3.14
CA ASN A 440 3.21 -32.36 -3.89
C ASN A 440 2.99 -33.03 -5.25
N SER A 441 1.75 -33.35 -5.62
CA SER A 441 1.46 -33.94 -6.93
C SER A 441 1.16 -32.86 -7.99
N LYS A 442 1.73 -33.02 -9.19
CA LYS A 442 1.42 -32.14 -10.34
C LYS A 442 -0.06 -32.13 -10.69
N ALA A 443 -0.75 -33.26 -10.54
CA ALA A 443 -2.18 -33.38 -10.82
C ALA A 443 -3.04 -32.56 -9.84
N GLY A 444 -2.76 -32.65 -8.54
CA GLY A 444 -3.48 -31.88 -7.51
C GLY A 444 -3.19 -30.38 -7.59
N ARG A 445 -1.94 -29.97 -7.81
CA ARG A 445 -1.60 -28.54 -8.05
C ARG A 445 -2.35 -27.97 -9.25
N LEU A 446 -2.42 -28.71 -10.37
CA LEU A 446 -3.21 -28.31 -11.55
C LEU A 446 -4.72 -28.25 -11.28
N ALA A 447 -5.27 -29.11 -10.43
CA ALA A 447 -6.67 -29.04 -10.03
C ALA A 447 -6.98 -27.79 -9.17
N VAL A 448 -6.06 -27.40 -8.29
CA VAL A 448 -6.14 -26.17 -7.50
C VAL A 448 -5.98 -24.93 -8.40
N GLU A 449 -4.96 -24.89 -9.26
CA GLU A 449 -4.73 -23.81 -10.25
C GLU A 449 -5.97 -23.60 -11.13
N TYR A 450 -6.53 -24.69 -11.67
CA TYR A 450 -7.76 -24.64 -12.47
C TYR A 450 -8.92 -24.06 -11.68
N ARG A 451 -9.18 -24.54 -10.46
CA ARG A 451 -10.38 -24.13 -9.72
C ARG A 451 -10.28 -22.69 -9.18
N LEU A 452 -9.12 -22.28 -8.71
CA LEU A 452 -8.86 -20.88 -8.36
C LEU A 452 -8.97 -19.96 -9.58
N SER A 453 -8.44 -20.36 -10.75
CA SER A 453 -8.63 -19.63 -12.00
C SER A 453 -10.09 -19.52 -12.43
N ARG A 454 -10.94 -20.51 -12.10
CA ARG A 454 -12.39 -20.43 -12.33
C ARG A 454 -13.06 -19.45 -11.38
N MET A 455 -12.77 -19.54 -10.08
CA MET A 455 -13.33 -18.64 -9.04
C MET A 455 -12.89 -17.18 -9.23
N GLU A 456 -11.64 -16.93 -9.61
CA GLU A 456 -11.15 -15.60 -9.97
C GLU A 456 -11.98 -14.98 -11.10
N ALA A 457 -12.37 -15.79 -12.10
CA ALA A 457 -13.15 -15.38 -13.26
C ALA A 457 -14.67 -15.31 -13.03
N THR A 458 -15.24 -16.06 -12.08
CA THR A 458 -16.69 -16.04 -11.79
C THR A 458 -17.07 -15.11 -10.64
N LEU A 459 -16.16 -14.86 -9.69
CA LEU A 459 -16.46 -14.13 -8.45
C LEU A 459 -15.79 -12.76 -8.39
N GLY A 460 -14.65 -12.55 -9.08
CA GLY A 460 -14.05 -11.23 -9.32
C GLY A 460 -13.30 -10.57 -8.15
N PHE A 461 -13.37 -11.12 -6.93
CA PHE A 461 -12.64 -10.57 -5.78
C PHE A 461 -11.12 -10.76 -5.90
N GLY A 462 -10.36 -9.69 -5.63
CA GLY A 462 -8.90 -9.68 -5.77
C GLY A 462 -8.15 -10.57 -4.77
N ASN A 463 -8.76 -10.93 -3.64
CA ASN A 463 -8.13 -11.82 -2.66
C ASN A 463 -8.07 -13.29 -3.15
N ILE A 464 -9.03 -13.74 -3.98
CA ILE A 464 -8.96 -15.05 -4.65
C ILE A 464 -7.71 -15.11 -5.54
N LYS A 465 -7.46 -14.03 -6.29
CA LYS A 465 -6.25 -13.84 -7.09
C LYS A 465 -4.99 -13.83 -6.20
N ALA A 466 -5.03 -13.15 -5.04
CA ALA A 466 -3.90 -13.10 -4.10
C ALA A 466 -3.58 -14.44 -3.41
N ALA A 467 -4.57 -15.30 -3.15
CA ALA A 467 -4.33 -16.67 -2.67
C ALA A 467 -3.82 -17.61 -3.78
N HIS A 468 -4.40 -17.51 -4.98
CA HIS A 468 -3.95 -18.25 -6.17
C HIS A 468 -2.48 -17.94 -6.51
N ARG A 469 -2.13 -16.65 -6.44
CA ARG A 469 -0.77 -16.11 -6.47
C ARG A 469 0.18 -16.80 -5.48
N LEU A 470 -0.15 -16.87 -4.18
CA LEU A 470 0.72 -17.47 -3.15
C LEU A 470 1.06 -18.94 -3.42
N LEU A 471 0.09 -19.71 -3.90
CA LEU A 471 0.34 -21.09 -4.32
C LEU A 471 1.34 -21.18 -5.49
N GLU A 472 1.26 -20.29 -6.50
CA GLU A 472 2.24 -20.25 -7.59
C GLU A 472 3.68 -19.95 -7.10
N GLU A 473 3.88 -19.33 -5.94
CA GLU A 473 5.20 -19.03 -5.37
C GLU A 473 5.69 -20.14 -4.43
N VAL A 474 4.83 -20.69 -3.56
CA VAL A 474 5.11 -21.93 -2.79
C VAL A 474 5.50 -23.08 -3.72
N TRP A 475 4.75 -23.27 -4.82
CA TRP A 475 5.07 -24.29 -5.82
C TRP A 475 6.37 -23.97 -6.57
N ARG A 476 6.74 -22.70 -6.75
CA ARG A 476 8.00 -22.30 -7.40
C ARG A 476 9.22 -22.67 -6.56
N GLY A 477 9.19 -22.43 -5.25
CA GLY A 477 10.25 -22.86 -4.32
C GLY A 477 10.30 -24.37 -4.16
N ALA A 478 9.15 -25.01 -3.89
CA ALA A 478 9.08 -26.47 -3.75
C ALA A 478 9.50 -27.24 -5.02
N ASN A 479 9.40 -26.65 -6.21
CA ASN A 479 9.93 -27.23 -7.46
C ASN A 479 11.46 -27.11 -7.61
N GLN A 480 12.11 -26.23 -6.85
CA GLN A 480 13.58 -26.08 -6.79
C GLN A 480 14.21 -26.92 -5.67
N GLY A 481 13.39 -27.42 -4.74
CA GLY A 481 13.81 -28.21 -3.58
C GLY A 481 13.82 -27.44 -2.26
N ASP A 482 13.38 -26.17 -2.28
CA ASP A 482 13.33 -25.31 -1.10
C ASP A 482 12.21 -25.72 -0.13
N GLU A 483 12.48 -25.69 1.18
CA GLU A 483 11.42 -25.71 2.20
C GLU A 483 10.88 -24.29 2.38
N ILE A 484 9.61 -24.09 2.03
CA ILE A 484 8.99 -22.77 1.97
C ILE A 484 8.04 -22.59 3.16
N ASP A 485 8.38 -21.66 4.06
CA ASP A 485 7.45 -21.14 5.05
C ASP A 485 6.42 -20.23 4.34
N TRP A 486 5.25 -20.82 4.05
CA TRP A 486 4.14 -20.10 3.45
C TRP A 486 3.48 -19.12 4.44
N GLU A 487 3.56 -19.32 5.77
CA GLU A 487 3.09 -18.30 6.72
C GLU A 487 4.00 -17.08 6.62
N TRP A 488 5.33 -17.27 6.54
CA TRP A 488 6.27 -16.17 6.33
C TRP A 488 6.05 -15.45 4.99
N LEU A 489 5.78 -16.18 3.90
CA LEU A 489 5.36 -15.56 2.64
C LEU A 489 4.03 -14.82 2.81
N ALA A 490 3.01 -15.43 3.39
CA ALA A 490 1.70 -14.82 3.64
C ALA A 490 1.73 -13.64 4.63
N ARG A 491 2.85 -13.40 5.36
CA ARG A 491 3.06 -12.31 6.35
C ARG A 491 4.15 -11.28 6.02
N THR A 492 5.14 -11.62 5.21
CA THR A 492 6.12 -10.64 4.71
C THR A 492 5.83 -10.26 3.27
N ARG A 493 5.37 -11.24 2.50
CA ARG A 493 5.26 -11.16 1.06
C ARG A 493 3.83 -11.01 0.55
N TYR A 494 2.74 -11.68 0.98
CA TYR A 494 1.36 -11.51 0.42
C TYR A 494 0.22 -11.15 1.41
N PRO A 495 0.44 -10.29 2.42
CA PRO A 495 -0.53 -10.16 3.52
C PRO A 495 -1.55 -9.03 3.30
N GLY A 496 -2.53 -8.90 4.20
CA GLY A 496 -3.80 -8.24 3.89
C GLY A 496 -4.73 -9.16 3.09
N LEU A 497 -4.20 -10.24 2.51
CA LEU A 497 -4.95 -11.41 2.09
C LEU A 497 -5.85 -11.93 3.22
N VAL A 498 -7.11 -12.20 2.89
CA VAL A 498 -8.08 -12.91 3.74
C VAL A 498 -8.59 -14.10 2.94
N LEU A 499 -8.66 -15.29 3.54
CA LEU A 499 -9.12 -16.51 2.83
C LEU A 499 -10.67 -16.68 2.81
N PHE A 500 -11.40 -15.56 2.79
CA PHE A 500 -12.86 -15.47 2.72
C PHE A 500 -13.33 -15.15 1.29
N HIS A 501 -14.49 -15.64 0.86
CA HIS A 501 -15.30 -15.05 -0.22
C HIS A 501 -16.72 -15.61 -0.19
N GLY A 502 -17.61 -15.09 -1.04
CA GLY A 502 -18.95 -15.62 -1.28
C GLY A 502 -19.21 -15.92 -2.76
N PRO A 503 -20.38 -16.48 -3.12
CA PRO A 503 -20.57 -17.21 -4.37
C PRO A 503 -21.59 -16.60 -5.36
N TRP A 504 -21.64 -17.11 -6.58
CA TRP A 504 -22.45 -16.52 -7.66
C TRP A 504 -23.38 -17.55 -8.33
N CYS A 505 -24.38 -17.06 -9.07
CA CYS A 505 -25.34 -17.85 -9.85
C CYS A 505 -25.55 -17.19 -11.23
N SER A 506 -25.72 -17.99 -12.28
CA SER A 506 -25.45 -17.59 -13.67
C SER A 506 -26.68 -17.54 -14.59
N ASP A 507 -26.61 -16.69 -15.63
CA ASP A 507 -27.14 -17.05 -16.95
C ASP A 507 -26.25 -16.53 -18.11
N SER A 508 -26.48 -17.05 -19.32
CA SER A 508 -25.67 -17.14 -20.54
C SER A 508 -24.80 -15.96 -21.05
N GLY A 509 -23.64 -16.26 -21.69
CA GLY A 509 -22.89 -15.30 -22.54
C GLY A 509 -21.40 -15.64 -22.89
N ASP A 510 -21.15 -16.37 -23.98
CA ASP A 510 -19.85 -16.78 -24.59
C ASP A 510 -18.71 -15.70 -24.70
N ARG A 511 -17.49 -15.94 -24.13
CA ARG A 511 -16.17 -16.01 -24.86
C ARG A 511 -14.85 -16.04 -24.04
N THR A 512 -14.05 -17.11 -24.27
CA THR A 512 -12.55 -17.22 -24.30
C THR A 512 -11.65 -16.76 -23.13
N VAL A 513 -10.41 -17.30 -23.06
CA VAL A 513 -9.47 -17.28 -21.90
C VAL A 513 -8.04 -16.96 -22.39
N PRO A 514 -7.22 -16.09 -21.73
CA PRO A 514 -5.98 -16.58 -21.09
C PRO A 514 -5.36 -15.79 -19.89
N LYS A 515 -5.10 -16.53 -18.80
CA LYS A 515 -3.82 -16.65 -18.03
C LYS A 515 -3.18 -15.52 -17.17
N HIS A 516 -2.88 -15.92 -15.93
CA HIS A 516 -1.78 -15.55 -15.01
C HIS A 516 -1.54 -14.06 -14.63
N ALA A 517 -1.79 -13.74 -13.36
CA ALA A 517 -1.12 -12.65 -12.63
C ALA A 517 -1.11 -13.01 -11.12
N LYS A 518 0.00 -13.35 -10.48
CA LYS A 518 1.32 -12.67 -10.33
C LYS A 518 1.30 -11.18 -9.91
N LEU A 519 1.95 -10.69 -8.82
CA LEU A 519 2.55 -11.39 -7.64
C LEU A 519 2.81 -10.48 -6.34
N GLU A 520 1.86 -10.41 -5.38
CA GLU A 520 2.02 -10.23 -3.87
C GLU A 520 2.41 -8.76 -3.37
N VAL A 521 1.81 -8.03 -2.36
CA VAL A 521 2.17 -7.82 -0.88
C VAL A 521 1.28 -6.83 -0.03
N LEU A 522 1.01 -7.09 1.29
CA LEU A 522 0.99 -6.12 2.48
C LEU A 522 0.80 -6.62 4.00
N GLU A 523 1.81 -7.00 4.84
CA GLU A 523 1.78 -7.01 6.39
C GLU A 523 2.90 -6.14 7.03
N ILE A 524 3.80 -5.61 6.21
CA ILE A 524 4.89 -4.64 6.49
C ILE A 524 4.47 -3.33 7.25
N VAL A 525 3.19 -3.11 7.58
CA VAL A 525 2.66 -1.81 8.07
C VAL A 525 2.74 -1.62 9.58
N MET A 526 2.90 -2.65 10.40
CA MET A 526 3.06 -2.46 11.85
C MET A 526 4.54 -2.36 12.29
N SER A 527 5.44 -2.13 11.33
CA SER A 527 6.83 -1.69 11.55
C SER A 527 7.24 -0.50 10.67
N ASN A 528 6.73 -0.39 9.43
CA ASN A 528 7.16 0.66 8.50
C ASN A 528 6.26 1.90 8.56
N SER A 529 6.34 2.63 9.66
CA SER A 529 6.04 4.06 9.64
C SER A 529 7.14 4.77 8.86
N ASN A 530 6.93 5.02 7.56
CA ASN A 530 7.86 5.75 6.69
C ASN A 530 7.89 7.27 6.97
N SER A 531 7.70 7.67 8.23
CA SER A 531 8.39 8.83 8.78
C SER A 531 9.85 8.45 8.97
N TYR A 532 10.69 8.78 7.99
CA TYR A 532 12.13 8.85 8.21
C TYR A 532 12.38 9.75 9.43
N GLU A 533 13.35 9.37 10.28
CA GLU A 533 13.52 9.98 11.61
C GLU A 533 13.49 11.51 11.54
N VAL A 534 12.80 12.13 12.50
CA VAL A 534 12.82 13.60 12.65
C VAL A 534 14.28 14.01 12.76
N MET A 535 14.76 14.71 11.73
CA MET A 535 16.18 15.04 11.63
C MET A 535 16.59 15.85 12.85
N GLN A 536 17.66 15.41 13.50
CA GLN A 536 18.08 15.92 14.81
C GLN A 536 18.52 17.39 14.69
N ASP A 537 18.25 18.19 15.72
CA ASP A 537 18.51 19.65 15.70
C ASP A 537 20.00 20.03 15.90
N ASP A 538 20.93 19.06 15.90
CA ASP A 538 22.38 19.27 16.13
C ASP A 538 23.24 18.15 15.49
N TYR A 539 23.50 18.24 14.17
CA TYR A 539 24.45 17.38 13.45
C TYR A 539 25.87 17.97 13.39
N GLY A 540 26.02 19.29 13.53
CA GLY A 540 27.28 20.01 13.38
C GLY A 540 27.74 20.19 11.93
N ASP A 541 26.84 20.07 10.94
CA ASP A 541 27.16 20.19 9.51
C ASP A 541 26.01 20.77 8.65
N PHE A 542 26.08 20.59 7.33
CA PHE A 542 25.11 21.17 6.37
C PHE A 542 23.67 20.73 6.63
N ARG A 543 23.45 19.60 7.32
CA ARG A 543 22.11 19.12 7.69
C ARG A 543 21.39 20.07 8.63
N ASP A 544 22.11 20.83 9.46
CA ASP A 544 21.50 21.79 10.38
C ASP A 544 20.84 22.95 9.62
N GLU A 545 21.53 23.53 8.63
CA GLU A 545 20.94 24.57 7.78
C GLU A 545 19.87 24.01 6.82
N LEU A 546 19.98 22.74 6.40
CA LEU A 546 18.92 22.04 5.64
C LEU A 546 17.64 21.89 6.48
N ASN A 547 17.74 21.43 7.72
CA ASN A 547 16.60 21.29 8.65
C ASN A 547 15.97 22.66 8.93
N LYS A 548 16.80 23.64 9.25
CA LYS A 548 16.43 24.99 9.67
C LYS A 548 15.85 25.88 8.55
N ASN A 549 16.31 25.71 7.30
CA ASN A 549 15.93 26.58 6.18
C ASN A 549 15.27 25.86 4.99
N GLY A 550 15.34 24.53 4.92
CA GLY A 550 14.83 23.73 3.80
C GLY A 550 15.85 23.54 2.67
N PHE A 551 17.02 24.19 2.76
CA PHE A 551 18.11 24.07 1.80
C PHE A 551 19.49 24.28 2.46
N ALA A 552 20.53 23.75 1.83
CA ALA A 552 21.92 23.94 2.21
C ALA A 552 22.83 23.99 0.97
N VAL A 553 24.05 24.52 1.12
CA VAL A 553 25.08 24.51 0.07
C VAL A 553 26.35 23.90 0.64
N VAL A 554 26.69 22.69 0.18
CA VAL A 554 27.92 21.98 0.53
C VAL A 554 29.05 22.54 -0.32
N LYS A 555 29.90 23.36 0.30
CA LYS A 555 30.98 24.08 -0.38
C LYS A 555 32.09 23.14 -0.86
N GLY A 556 32.43 23.24 -2.15
CA GLY A 556 33.53 22.48 -2.76
C GLY A 556 33.35 20.96 -2.74
N ALA A 557 32.12 20.46 -2.84
CA ALA A 557 31.79 19.03 -2.97
C ALA A 557 32.49 18.35 -4.16
N ILE A 558 32.81 19.12 -5.21
CA ILE A 558 33.73 18.74 -6.29
C ILE A 558 34.90 19.74 -6.28
N PRO A 559 36.16 19.29 -6.35
CA PRO A 559 37.32 20.17 -6.57
C PRO A 559 37.13 21.04 -7.81
N ARG A 560 37.44 22.34 -7.68
CA ARG A 560 37.10 23.36 -8.69
C ARG A 560 37.65 23.04 -10.09
N ASP A 561 38.85 22.49 -10.17
CA ASP A 561 39.51 22.05 -11.40
C ASP A 561 38.74 20.91 -12.10
N ARG A 562 38.29 19.89 -11.33
CA ARG A 562 37.42 18.83 -11.86
C ARG A 562 36.07 19.38 -12.31
N ALA A 563 35.44 20.25 -11.51
CA ALA A 563 34.17 20.89 -11.87
C ALA A 563 34.26 21.75 -13.15
N VAL A 564 35.36 22.48 -13.36
CA VAL A 564 35.63 23.19 -14.62
C VAL A 564 35.82 22.20 -15.77
N SER A 565 36.56 21.10 -15.59
CA SER A 565 36.71 20.08 -16.63
C SER A 565 35.36 19.47 -17.05
N TYR A 566 34.46 19.19 -16.10
CA TYR A 566 33.10 18.74 -16.42
C TYR A 566 32.25 19.81 -17.12
N GLN A 567 32.46 21.10 -16.82
CA GLN A 567 31.86 22.20 -17.59
C GLN A 567 32.38 22.24 -19.03
N GLU A 568 33.68 22.05 -19.24
CA GLU A 568 34.28 21.99 -20.58
C GLU A 568 33.74 20.79 -21.39
N SER A 569 33.60 19.61 -20.77
CA SER A 569 32.92 18.46 -21.39
C SER A 569 31.46 18.76 -21.75
N ALA A 570 30.70 19.42 -20.86
CA ALA A 570 29.32 19.83 -21.13
C ALA A 570 29.21 20.84 -22.29
N TYR A 571 30.20 21.74 -22.43
CA TYR A 571 30.27 22.69 -23.53
C TYR A 571 30.69 22.03 -24.85
N ALA A 572 31.64 21.10 -24.82
CA ALA A 572 32.02 20.29 -25.98
C ALA A 572 30.84 19.44 -26.47
N TRP A 573 30.09 18.84 -25.53
CA TRP A 573 28.85 18.14 -25.81
C TRP A 573 27.82 19.06 -26.48
N LEU A 574 27.59 20.28 -25.98
CA LEU A 574 26.61 21.18 -26.59
C LEU A 574 27.05 21.67 -27.99
N LYS A 575 28.34 21.95 -28.19
CA LYS A 575 28.91 22.30 -29.51
C LYS A 575 28.83 21.16 -30.53
N SER A 576 28.73 19.91 -30.10
CA SER A 576 28.61 18.77 -31.02
C SER A 576 27.29 18.72 -31.82
N PHE A 577 26.36 19.67 -31.59
CA PHE A 577 25.09 19.81 -32.32
C PHE A 577 25.06 20.95 -33.36
N SER A 578 25.97 21.92 -33.29
CA SER A 578 26.14 22.99 -34.29
C SER A 578 27.56 23.58 -34.25
N SER A 579 28.19 23.71 -35.41
CA SER A 579 29.47 24.41 -35.58
C SER A 579 29.37 25.91 -35.26
N ASP A 580 28.16 26.46 -35.33
CA ASP A 580 27.93 27.90 -35.38
C ASP A 580 27.65 28.48 -33.98
N LEU A 581 27.65 27.62 -32.95
CA LEU A 581 27.49 27.96 -31.54
C LEU A 581 28.83 28.43 -30.90
N ASP A 582 28.98 29.74 -30.71
CA ASP A 582 30.13 30.31 -29.99
C ASP A 582 29.73 30.86 -28.61
N PHE A 583 30.30 30.26 -27.58
CA PHE A 583 30.13 30.64 -26.17
C PHE A 583 30.72 32.03 -25.84
N ASN A 584 31.44 32.68 -26.77
CA ASN A 584 31.91 34.06 -26.63
C ASN A 584 31.04 35.09 -27.38
N ASN A 585 30.08 34.64 -28.21
CA ASN A 585 29.26 35.50 -29.05
C ASN A 585 27.75 35.28 -28.78
N PRO A 586 27.11 36.15 -27.96
CA PRO A 586 25.69 36.04 -27.61
C PRO A 586 24.73 36.03 -28.81
N ALA A 587 25.10 36.58 -29.97
CA ALA A 587 24.29 36.54 -31.17
C ALA A 587 24.18 35.13 -31.80
N THR A 588 25.08 34.20 -31.43
CA THR A 588 24.99 32.78 -31.84
C THR A 588 24.11 31.95 -30.92
N TRP A 589 23.72 32.48 -29.76
CA TRP A 589 22.88 31.79 -28.80
C TRP A 589 21.41 31.92 -29.24
N ILE A 590 21.05 31.18 -30.29
CA ILE A 590 19.69 31.08 -30.83
C ILE A 590 19.23 29.60 -30.80
N GLU A 591 17.95 29.31 -31.09
CA GLU A 591 17.38 27.97 -30.97
C GLU A 591 17.94 27.01 -32.04
N GLU A 592 18.14 27.51 -33.25
CA GLU A 592 18.69 26.79 -34.40
C GLU A 592 20.09 26.21 -34.12
N ASN A 593 20.87 26.89 -33.28
CA ASN A 593 22.23 26.51 -32.89
C ASN A 593 22.31 25.55 -31.70
N LEU A 594 21.18 25.13 -31.13
CA LEU A 594 21.15 24.22 -29.97
C LEU A 594 20.45 22.88 -30.29
N PRO A 595 20.76 21.82 -29.51
CA PRO A 595 19.85 20.69 -29.35
C PRO A 595 18.58 21.13 -28.62
N ARG A 596 17.49 20.37 -28.78
CA ARG A 596 16.20 20.66 -28.14
C ARG A 596 16.31 20.61 -26.62
N ALA A 597 16.03 21.73 -25.97
CA ALA A 597 15.88 21.79 -24.52
C ALA A 597 14.42 21.54 -24.11
N SER A 598 14.20 21.21 -22.83
CA SER A 598 12.89 21.26 -22.20
C SER A 598 12.40 22.71 -22.01
N LYS A 599 11.10 22.88 -21.74
CA LYS A 599 10.52 24.20 -21.38
C LYS A 599 11.13 24.84 -20.13
N ILE A 600 11.90 24.08 -19.34
CA ILE A 600 12.63 24.56 -18.15
C ILE A 600 14.14 24.71 -18.38
N ARG A 601 14.56 24.77 -19.66
CA ARG A 601 15.95 24.90 -20.14
C ARG A 601 16.86 23.72 -19.77
N THR A 602 16.31 22.52 -19.58
CA THR A 602 17.08 21.31 -19.24
C THR A 602 17.19 20.33 -20.41
N TYR A 603 18.30 19.61 -20.48
CA TYR A 603 18.56 18.54 -21.45
C TYR A 603 18.43 17.19 -20.75
N GLY A 604 17.59 16.32 -21.29
CA GLY A 604 17.38 14.94 -20.80
C GLY A 604 17.08 13.90 -21.89
N GLY A 605 17.22 14.29 -23.16
CA GLY A 605 17.28 13.39 -24.32
C GLY A 605 18.73 13.21 -24.79
N TYR A 606 18.93 12.76 -26.04
CA TYR A 606 20.26 12.61 -26.66
C TYR A 606 21.26 11.78 -25.82
N CYS A 607 20.78 10.85 -25.00
CA CYS A 607 21.54 10.08 -24.00
C CYS A 607 22.31 10.92 -22.95
N VAL A 608 22.07 12.24 -22.83
CA VAL A 608 22.90 13.16 -22.04
C VAL A 608 23.03 12.76 -20.58
N ALA A 609 21.99 12.17 -19.99
CA ALA A 609 21.98 11.72 -18.60
C ALA A 609 23.03 10.64 -18.29
N HIS A 610 23.68 10.05 -19.31
CA HIS A 610 24.72 9.01 -19.16
C HIS A 610 26.05 9.34 -19.85
N GLU A 611 26.26 10.57 -20.30
CA GLU A 611 27.59 11.03 -20.75
C GLU A 611 28.62 10.90 -19.63
N LYS A 612 29.88 10.60 -19.97
CA LYS A 612 30.94 10.30 -19.00
C LYS A 612 31.09 11.39 -17.93
N PHE A 613 31.12 12.67 -18.31
CA PHE A 613 31.23 13.78 -17.36
C PHE A 613 30.06 13.87 -16.36
N MET A 614 28.86 13.41 -16.75
CA MET A 614 27.69 13.36 -15.86
C MET A 614 27.82 12.23 -14.83
N TRP A 615 28.43 11.12 -15.21
CA TRP A 615 28.71 10.01 -14.29
C TRP A 615 29.93 10.26 -13.42
N ASP A 616 31.00 10.83 -13.96
CA ASP A 616 32.18 11.25 -13.19
C ASP A 616 31.77 12.26 -12.09
N ALA A 617 31.01 13.32 -12.44
CA ALA A 617 30.53 14.32 -11.47
C ALA A 617 29.57 13.75 -10.41
N ARG A 618 28.84 12.66 -10.72
CA ARG A 618 28.03 11.92 -9.73
C ARG A 618 28.89 11.05 -8.81
N LEU A 619 30.02 10.54 -9.31
CA LEU A 619 30.93 9.67 -8.56
C LEU A 619 31.90 10.42 -7.65
N GLU A 620 31.90 11.75 -7.69
CA GLU A 620 32.72 12.62 -6.85
C GLU A 620 32.48 12.39 -5.35
N ASP A 621 33.56 12.14 -4.61
CA ASP A 621 33.48 11.71 -3.20
C ASP A 621 32.75 12.74 -2.32
N GLY A 622 32.97 14.04 -2.50
CA GLY A 622 32.27 15.08 -1.73
C GLY A 622 30.80 15.28 -2.13
N VAL A 623 30.38 14.79 -3.30
CA VAL A 623 28.94 14.72 -3.69
C VAL A 623 28.30 13.51 -3.01
N LEU A 624 28.96 12.36 -3.07
CA LEU A 624 28.47 11.13 -2.45
C LEU A 624 28.43 11.27 -0.92
N GLU A 625 29.53 11.65 -0.26
CA GLU A 625 29.60 11.85 1.20
C GLU A 625 28.47 12.74 1.73
N ALA A 626 28.03 13.76 0.97
CA ALA A 626 26.90 14.59 1.38
C ALA A 626 25.59 13.80 1.43
N PHE A 627 25.30 12.98 0.42
CA PHE A 627 24.12 12.12 0.43
C PHE A 627 24.26 10.92 1.38
N GLU A 628 25.46 10.38 1.56
CA GLU A 628 25.75 9.31 2.52
C GLU A 628 25.49 9.78 3.96
N ARG A 629 25.91 11.01 4.31
CA ARG A 629 25.62 11.66 5.60
C ARG A 629 24.14 12.06 5.74
N MET A 630 23.50 12.49 4.65
CA MET A 630 22.06 12.82 4.62
C MET A 630 21.20 11.61 4.99
N TRP A 631 21.54 10.41 4.49
CA TRP A 631 20.72 9.21 4.67
C TRP A 631 21.27 8.17 5.65
N GLY A 632 22.49 8.36 6.16
CA GLY A 632 23.14 7.45 7.11
C GLY A 632 23.64 6.13 6.50
N THR A 633 23.89 6.08 5.19
CA THR A 633 24.34 4.86 4.48
C THR A 633 25.01 5.18 3.14
N ASP A 634 25.99 4.36 2.76
CA ASP A 634 26.66 4.31 1.46
C ASP A 634 25.91 3.48 0.40
N GLU A 635 24.87 2.74 0.80
CA GLU A 635 23.99 2.00 -0.11
C GLU A 635 22.98 2.94 -0.80
N LEU A 636 23.40 3.69 -1.82
CA LEU A 636 22.59 4.72 -2.48
C LEU A 636 22.15 4.38 -3.92
N LEU A 637 21.04 4.94 -4.38
CA LEU A 637 20.65 4.99 -5.79
C LEU A 637 20.62 6.45 -6.26
N VAL A 638 21.07 6.72 -7.49
CA VAL A 638 21.08 8.07 -8.10
C VAL A 638 20.02 8.23 -9.18
N SER A 639 19.44 9.42 -9.31
CA SER A 639 18.55 9.77 -10.43
C SER A 639 19.32 9.98 -11.74
N PHE A 640 18.70 9.62 -12.86
CA PHE A 640 19.23 9.87 -14.21
C PHE A 640 18.64 11.18 -14.76
N ASP A 641 18.69 12.24 -13.94
CA ASP A 641 18.13 13.54 -14.30
C ASP A 641 19.12 14.38 -15.15
N SER A 642 18.80 15.65 -15.31
CA SER A 642 19.14 16.49 -16.45
C SER A 642 20.48 17.20 -16.33
N LEU A 643 21.05 17.51 -17.48
CA LEU A 643 21.98 18.63 -17.65
C LEU A 643 21.17 19.93 -17.79
N ASN A 644 21.70 21.06 -17.30
CA ASN A 644 21.21 22.40 -17.61
C ASN A 644 22.37 23.27 -18.10
N ILE A 645 22.20 23.87 -19.28
CA ILE A 645 23.07 24.95 -19.77
C ILE A 645 22.15 26.13 -20.13
N THR A 646 22.05 27.11 -19.23
CA THR A 646 21.23 28.32 -19.45
C THR A 646 22.15 29.49 -19.80
N PHE A 647 22.14 29.90 -21.06
CA PHE A 647 22.76 31.13 -21.53
C PHE A 647 22.00 32.37 -21.01
N PRO A 648 22.70 33.42 -20.53
CA PRO A 648 22.06 34.69 -20.19
C PRO A 648 21.72 35.51 -21.44
N ASN A 649 20.78 36.45 -21.32
CA ASN A 649 20.49 37.47 -22.34
C ASN A 649 20.30 36.93 -23.78
N ARG A 650 19.67 35.76 -23.89
CA ARG A 650 19.26 35.14 -25.17
C ARG A 650 18.43 36.12 -26.01
N PRO A 651 18.80 36.43 -27.27
CA PRO A 651 18.07 37.39 -28.10
C PRO A 651 16.71 36.86 -28.61
N ASP A 652 16.52 35.55 -28.61
CA ASP A 652 15.34 34.83 -29.10
C ASP A 652 14.35 34.42 -27.99
N LEU A 653 14.81 34.30 -26.74
CA LEU A 653 14.03 33.75 -25.63
C LEU A 653 13.83 34.77 -24.51
N GLN A 654 12.57 35.10 -24.24
CA GLN A 654 12.18 35.88 -23.07
C GLN A 654 12.54 35.17 -21.75
N ALA A 655 12.72 35.93 -20.68
CA ALA A 655 12.90 35.38 -19.35
C ALA A 655 11.58 34.73 -18.85
N ARG A 656 11.67 33.51 -18.31
CA ARG A 656 10.54 32.80 -17.71
C ARG A 656 10.07 33.54 -16.46
N LYS A 657 8.75 33.53 -16.24
CA LYS A 657 8.16 33.90 -14.95
C LYS A 657 8.56 32.88 -13.86
N PRO A 658 8.50 33.25 -12.58
CA PRO A 658 8.46 32.29 -11.49
C PRO A 658 7.36 31.23 -11.70
N TRP A 659 7.60 30.06 -11.12
CA TRP A 659 6.77 28.86 -11.25
C TRP A 659 6.93 28.01 -9.98
N GLU A 660 6.65 28.65 -8.84
CA GLU A 660 6.80 28.15 -7.48
C GLU A 660 6.11 26.80 -7.27
N HIS A 661 6.87 25.79 -6.88
CA HIS A 661 6.36 24.45 -6.58
C HIS A 661 7.10 23.77 -5.42
N ILE A 662 6.49 22.72 -4.90
CA ILE A 662 7.16 21.65 -4.16
C ILE A 662 7.16 20.38 -5.01
N ASP A 663 8.13 19.50 -4.78
CA ASP A 663 8.39 18.27 -5.54
C ASP A 663 8.27 17.00 -4.66
N GLN A 664 7.65 17.15 -3.49
CA GLN A 664 7.16 16.06 -2.67
C GLN A 664 5.67 16.30 -2.43
N SER A 665 4.87 15.26 -2.69
CA SER A 665 3.41 15.28 -2.53
C SER A 665 2.95 15.83 -1.16
N PRO A 666 1.95 16.74 -1.11
CA PRO A 666 1.35 17.29 0.13
C PRO A 666 0.83 16.28 1.16
N VAL A 667 0.62 15.01 0.78
CA VAL A 667 0.18 13.94 1.72
C VAL A 667 1.37 13.15 2.32
N LYS A 668 2.59 13.28 1.77
CA LYS A 668 3.79 12.62 2.31
C LYS A 668 4.35 13.43 3.49
N ARG A 669 3.98 13.08 4.72
CA ARG A 669 4.51 13.66 5.96
C ARG A 669 5.98 13.27 6.18
N GLY A 670 6.79 14.17 6.75
CA GLY A 670 8.23 13.97 6.94
C GLY A 670 9.07 14.23 5.67
N VAL A 671 10.38 13.95 5.70
CA VAL A 671 11.29 14.16 4.55
C VAL A 671 11.42 12.86 3.75
N HIS A 672 10.93 12.83 2.52
CA HIS A 672 11.05 11.65 1.62
C HIS A 672 12.03 11.88 0.47
N CYS A 673 12.28 13.14 0.08
CA CYS A 673 13.27 13.50 -0.93
C CYS A 673 14.05 14.76 -0.52
N VAL A 674 15.37 14.69 -0.66
CA VAL A 674 16.27 15.84 -0.68
C VAL A 674 16.92 15.85 -2.04
N GLN A 675 16.60 16.85 -2.87
CA GLN A 675 17.15 16.97 -4.22
C GLN A 675 18.52 17.62 -4.23
N GLY A 676 19.30 17.37 -5.30
CA GLY A 676 20.65 17.92 -5.47
C GLY A 676 20.90 18.60 -6.82
N ILE A 677 21.62 19.72 -6.78
CA ILE A 677 22.20 20.40 -7.94
C ILE A 677 23.71 20.50 -7.74
N ILE A 678 24.47 19.84 -8.61
CA ILE A 678 25.91 19.99 -8.74
C ILE A 678 26.19 21.24 -9.60
N SER A 679 26.96 22.17 -9.07
CA SER A 679 27.24 23.48 -9.69
C SER A 679 28.56 23.45 -10.48
N LEU A 680 28.47 23.35 -11.81
CA LEU A 680 29.63 23.38 -12.70
C LEU A 680 29.99 24.80 -13.17
N SER A 681 29.06 25.76 -13.04
CA SER A 681 29.32 27.19 -13.12
C SER A 681 29.12 27.87 -11.76
N SER A 682 29.60 29.10 -11.62
CA SER A 682 29.05 30.01 -10.61
C SER A 682 27.57 30.30 -10.90
N SER A 683 26.80 30.60 -9.85
CA SER A 683 25.45 31.13 -9.95
C SER A 683 25.29 32.22 -8.89
N GLY A 684 25.54 33.49 -9.26
CA GLY A 684 25.41 34.64 -8.38
C GLY A 684 23.97 35.11 -8.17
N PRO A 685 23.76 36.28 -7.55
CA PRO A 685 22.42 36.85 -7.32
C PRO A 685 21.67 37.21 -8.61
N ASP A 686 22.39 37.65 -9.65
CA ASP A 686 21.84 38.04 -10.95
C ASP A 686 21.82 36.89 -11.99
N ASP A 687 22.49 35.76 -11.73
CA ASP A 687 22.56 34.64 -12.67
C ASP A 687 21.38 33.66 -12.51
N GLY A 688 21.12 32.83 -13.52
CA GLY A 688 20.12 31.76 -13.41
C GLY A 688 20.53 30.72 -12.37
N GLY A 689 19.56 30.16 -11.64
CA GLY A 689 19.84 29.20 -10.57
C GLY A 689 18.60 28.63 -9.90
N LEU A 690 18.76 28.13 -8.68
CA LEU A 690 17.66 27.73 -7.80
C LEU A 690 17.21 28.94 -6.97
N VAL A 691 15.90 29.17 -6.91
CA VAL A 691 15.27 30.05 -5.92
C VAL A 691 14.44 29.17 -4.99
N VAL A 692 14.47 29.46 -3.69
CA VAL A 692 13.71 28.76 -2.64
C VAL A 692 12.99 29.76 -1.74
N TYR A 693 11.94 29.36 -1.04
CA TYR A 693 11.37 30.11 0.10
C TYR A 693 11.89 29.46 1.39
N PRO A 694 12.90 30.03 2.06
CA PRO A 694 13.48 29.41 3.25
C PRO A 694 12.43 29.19 4.34
N LYS A 695 12.47 28.02 5.00
CA LYS A 695 11.53 27.58 6.07
C LYS A 695 10.12 27.21 5.61
N SER A 696 9.81 27.26 4.31
CA SER A 696 8.47 26.89 3.81
C SER A 696 8.10 25.42 4.09
N HIS A 697 9.10 24.52 4.12
CA HIS A 697 8.94 23.12 4.50
C HIS A 697 8.45 22.92 5.95
N LEU A 698 8.81 23.82 6.88
CA LEU A 698 8.31 23.81 8.27
C LEU A 698 6.87 24.30 8.40
N LEU A 699 6.39 25.05 7.41
CA LEU A 699 5.03 25.60 7.36
C LEU A 699 4.10 24.78 6.44
N ASN A 700 4.62 23.74 5.79
CA ASN A 700 3.97 22.98 4.73
C ASN A 700 2.67 22.32 5.22
N ASP A 701 2.72 21.55 6.32
CA ASP A 701 1.54 20.93 6.94
C ASP A 701 0.52 21.97 7.44
N LYS A 702 1.01 23.09 8.03
CA LYS A 702 0.15 24.19 8.51
C LYS A 702 -0.59 24.87 7.37
N PHE A 703 0.11 25.21 6.29
CA PHE A 703 -0.45 25.84 5.10
C PHE A 703 -1.55 24.97 4.47
N PHE A 704 -1.26 23.69 4.26
CA PHE A 704 -2.22 22.78 3.62
C PHE A 704 -3.44 22.48 4.51
N ALA A 705 -3.31 22.55 5.84
CA ALA A 705 -4.44 22.51 6.76
C ALA A 705 -5.29 23.81 6.74
N GLU A 706 -4.66 24.99 6.88
CA GLU A 706 -5.36 26.27 7.01
C GLU A 706 -5.95 26.79 5.68
N VAL A 707 -5.20 26.68 4.59
CA VAL A 707 -5.53 27.33 3.30
C VAL A 707 -6.26 26.38 2.36
N CYS A 708 -5.83 25.12 2.26
CA CYS A 708 -6.42 24.16 1.33
C CYS A 708 -7.60 23.37 1.93
N GLN A 709 -7.79 23.37 3.26
CA GLN A 709 -8.97 22.78 3.95
C GLN A 709 -9.28 21.33 3.53
N GLY A 710 -8.25 20.54 3.23
CA GLY A 710 -8.36 19.14 2.78
C GLY A 710 -8.59 18.94 1.28
N THR A 711 -8.69 20.00 0.46
CA THR A 711 -9.02 19.91 -0.98
C THR A 711 -7.87 19.40 -1.88
N PHE A 712 -7.47 18.13 -1.68
CA PHE A 712 -6.55 17.38 -2.54
C PHE A 712 -7.25 16.25 -3.32
N ASP A 713 -8.59 16.20 -3.26
CA ASP A 713 -9.47 15.12 -3.75
C ASP A 713 -9.53 14.91 -5.28
N GLN A 714 -8.63 15.49 -6.10
CA GLN A 714 -8.75 15.43 -7.57
C GLN A 714 -7.43 15.17 -8.30
N GLU A 715 -7.48 14.26 -9.29
CA GLU A 715 -6.35 13.70 -10.05
C GLU A 715 -5.37 12.84 -9.22
N PRO A 716 -4.66 11.87 -9.83
CA PRO A 716 -3.64 11.10 -9.10
C PRO A 716 -2.56 12.05 -8.58
N ILE A 717 -2.29 11.98 -7.26
CA ILE A 717 -1.48 12.98 -6.56
C ILE A 717 -0.05 13.00 -7.12
N LYS A 718 0.22 14.00 -7.96
CA LYS A 718 1.54 14.24 -8.54
C LYS A 718 2.46 14.71 -7.41
N ASP A 719 3.72 14.26 -7.39
CA ASP A 719 4.70 14.75 -6.42
C ASP A 719 4.98 16.26 -6.57
N ILE A 720 4.61 16.86 -7.72
CA ILE A 720 4.62 18.31 -7.92
C ILE A 720 3.29 18.97 -7.50
N TYR A 721 3.37 19.98 -6.63
CA TYR A 721 2.29 20.93 -6.34
C TYR A 721 2.75 22.36 -6.66
N LEU A 722 1.98 23.08 -7.48
CA LEU A 722 2.26 24.45 -7.96
C LEU A 722 1.42 25.46 -7.19
N PHE A 723 2.06 26.50 -6.64
CA PHE A 723 1.40 27.50 -5.80
C PHE A 723 0.82 28.65 -6.64
N LYS A 724 -0.37 29.12 -6.24
CA LYS A 724 -1.01 30.33 -6.79
C LYS A 724 -0.48 31.60 -6.09
N PRO A 725 -0.59 32.79 -6.70
CA PRO A 725 -0.15 34.05 -6.06
C PRO A 725 -0.80 34.32 -4.69
N GLU A 726 -2.08 33.99 -4.52
CA GLU A 726 -2.82 34.10 -3.27
C GLU A 726 -2.35 33.11 -2.19
N GLU A 727 -1.80 31.97 -2.59
CA GLU A 727 -1.23 30.95 -1.71
C GLU A 727 0.19 31.36 -1.26
N LEU A 728 1.00 31.87 -2.18
CA LEU A 728 2.30 32.47 -1.88
C LEU A 728 2.17 33.66 -0.93
N ALA A 729 1.12 34.48 -1.08
CA ALA A 729 0.84 35.60 -0.19
C ALA A 729 0.58 35.17 1.27
N TRP A 730 0.12 33.94 1.54
CA TRP A 730 0.05 33.41 2.91
C TRP A 730 1.45 33.22 3.50
N PHE A 731 2.40 32.64 2.74
CA PHE A 731 3.79 32.47 3.19
C PHE A 731 4.51 33.81 3.35
N GLU A 732 4.25 34.79 2.47
CA GLU A 732 4.73 36.16 2.64
C GLU A 732 4.15 36.85 3.88
N GLY A 733 2.89 36.55 4.22
CA GLY A 733 2.26 36.95 5.48
C GLY A 733 2.91 36.35 6.73
N GLN A 734 3.46 35.13 6.64
CA GLN A 734 4.31 34.52 7.68
C GLN A 734 5.77 35.06 7.64
N GLY A 735 6.08 36.02 6.75
CA GLY A 735 7.38 36.67 6.63
C GLY A 735 8.41 35.97 5.74
N LEU A 736 8.04 34.88 5.06
CA LEU A 736 8.92 34.18 4.13
C LEU A 736 9.01 34.92 2.79
N LYS A 737 10.13 34.80 2.09
CA LYS A 737 10.38 35.47 0.80
C LYS A 737 11.24 34.60 -0.11
N PRO A 738 11.16 34.75 -1.44
CA PRO A 738 12.03 34.05 -2.36
C PRO A 738 13.49 34.46 -2.13
N HIS A 739 14.36 33.46 -2.01
CA HIS A 739 15.80 33.57 -1.80
C HIS A 739 16.54 32.89 -2.95
N LYS A 740 17.32 33.67 -3.71
CA LYS A 740 18.18 33.16 -4.77
C LYS A 740 19.38 32.45 -4.15
N VAL A 741 19.38 31.11 -4.20
CA VAL A 741 20.50 30.30 -3.74
C VAL A 741 21.71 30.60 -4.62
N CYS A 742 22.83 30.97 -3.99
CA CYS A 742 24.07 31.32 -4.67
C CYS A 742 25.12 30.23 -4.44
N ALA A 743 25.81 29.84 -5.50
CA ALA A 743 26.77 28.73 -5.50
C ALA A 743 28.00 29.03 -6.36
N ASP A 744 29.14 28.48 -5.96
CA ASP A 744 30.42 28.54 -6.65
C ASP A 744 30.65 27.27 -7.50
N VAL A 745 31.62 27.34 -8.41
CA VAL A 745 32.06 26.19 -9.22
C VAL A 745 32.62 25.11 -8.30
N GLY A 746 31.96 23.95 -8.27
CA GLY A 746 32.27 22.81 -7.39
C GLY A 746 31.31 22.61 -6.21
N ASP A 747 30.35 23.51 -5.99
CA ASP A 747 29.39 23.38 -4.89
C ASP A 747 28.23 22.42 -5.22
N LEU A 748 27.76 21.70 -4.20
CA LEU A 748 26.51 20.94 -4.23
C LEU A 748 25.43 21.69 -3.45
N ILE A 749 24.35 22.08 -4.12
CA ILE A 749 23.13 22.61 -3.49
C ILE A 749 22.22 21.42 -3.14
N LEU A 750 21.71 21.38 -1.92
CA LEU A 750 20.71 20.41 -1.45
C LEU A 750 19.44 21.13 -0.98
N TRP A 751 18.26 20.58 -1.25
CA TRP A 751 17.00 21.08 -0.68
C TRP A 751 15.97 19.98 -0.41
N ASP A 752 15.22 20.12 0.68
CA ASP A 752 14.04 19.30 0.99
C ASP A 752 12.97 19.59 -0.08
N SER A 753 12.45 18.56 -0.74
CA SER A 753 11.45 18.70 -1.80
C SER A 753 10.14 19.37 -1.34
N ARG A 754 9.88 19.46 -0.02
CA ARG A 754 8.76 20.23 0.58
C ARG A 754 9.03 21.74 0.69
N THR A 755 10.23 22.20 0.36
CA THR A 755 10.58 23.62 0.29
C THR A 755 10.07 24.20 -1.02
N ILE A 756 9.30 25.28 -0.99
CA ILE A 756 8.81 25.93 -2.20
C ILE A 756 10.01 26.47 -2.97
N HIS A 757 10.14 26.07 -4.24
CA HIS A 757 11.29 26.39 -5.07
C HIS A 757 10.91 26.53 -6.54
N TYR A 758 11.83 27.10 -7.33
CA TYR A 758 11.76 27.11 -8.79
C TYR A 758 13.14 27.38 -9.41
N GLY A 759 13.31 26.96 -10.67
CA GLY A 759 14.50 27.31 -11.45
C GLY A 759 14.34 28.68 -12.12
N SER A 760 15.15 29.66 -11.72
CA SER A 760 15.15 31.02 -12.30
C SER A 760 16.01 31.14 -13.55
N ASP A 761 15.62 32.06 -14.43
CA ASP A 761 16.50 32.59 -15.48
C ASP A 761 17.38 33.74 -14.92
N PRO A 762 18.52 34.04 -15.55
CA PRO A 762 19.34 35.21 -15.20
C PRO A 762 18.59 36.53 -15.44
N THR A 763 18.93 37.55 -14.65
CA THR A 763 18.54 38.94 -14.89
C THR A 763 19.29 39.50 -16.10
N THR A 764 18.94 40.71 -16.55
CA THR A 764 19.70 41.42 -17.59
C THR A 764 21.14 41.74 -17.20
N ASN A 765 21.46 41.74 -15.89
CA ASN A 765 22.83 41.91 -15.39
C ASN A 765 23.61 40.60 -15.31
N GLY A 766 22.91 39.45 -15.32
CA GLY A 766 23.48 38.11 -15.24
C GLY A 766 24.39 37.80 -16.43
N LYS A 767 25.50 37.10 -16.15
CA LYS A 767 26.59 36.88 -17.12
C LYS A 767 27.16 35.47 -17.11
N ALA A 768 26.90 34.68 -16.07
CA ALA A 768 27.29 33.28 -16.07
C ALA A 768 26.38 32.49 -17.03
N ILE A 769 26.99 31.70 -17.91
CA ILE A 769 26.31 30.60 -18.60
C ILE A 769 26.11 29.50 -17.55
N ARG A 770 24.90 29.45 -16.96
CA ARG A 770 24.62 28.53 -15.85
C ARG A 770 24.82 27.10 -16.34
N THR A 771 25.76 26.38 -15.74
CA THR A 771 26.05 24.97 -16.04
C THR A 771 25.82 24.16 -14.78
N ALA A 772 24.87 23.22 -14.81
CA ALA A 772 24.45 22.48 -13.63
C ALA A 772 23.97 21.06 -13.97
N ILE A 773 24.25 20.10 -13.08
CA ILE A 773 23.76 18.73 -13.17
C ILE A 773 22.75 18.50 -12.04
N TYR A 774 21.57 17.99 -12.39
CA TYR A 774 20.59 17.54 -11.41
C TYR A 774 20.93 16.09 -11.00
N ALA A 775 21.20 15.88 -9.72
CA ALA A 775 21.62 14.60 -9.16
C ALA A 775 21.08 14.46 -7.73
N THR A 776 20.11 13.56 -7.58
CA THR A 776 19.45 13.25 -6.32
C THR A 776 19.78 11.81 -5.95
N TYR A 777 19.99 11.54 -4.66
CA TYR A 777 20.29 10.19 -4.17
C TYR A 777 19.38 9.82 -3.01
N THR A 778 19.05 8.54 -2.90
CA THR A 778 18.25 7.96 -1.82
C THR A 778 18.67 6.51 -1.57
N PRO A 779 18.55 5.94 -0.36
CA PRO A 779 19.02 4.59 -0.07
C PRO A 779 18.43 3.50 -0.95
N ALA A 780 19.27 2.57 -1.38
CA ALA A 780 18.91 1.45 -2.25
C ALA A 780 17.86 0.53 -1.62
N ARG A 781 17.90 0.37 -0.29
CA ARG A 781 16.89 -0.36 0.51
C ARG A 781 15.46 0.18 0.43
N LEU A 782 15.25 1.35 -0.20
CA LEU A 782 13.91 1.95 -0.42
C LEU A 782 13.32 1.62 -1.80
N ALA A 783 14.11 1.05 -2.71
CA ALA A 783 13.63 0.66 -4.04
C ALA A 783 13.11 -0.78 -4.04
N THR A 784 11.94 -1.00 -4.61
CA THR A 784 11.42 -2.35 -4.89
C THR A 784 12.19 -3.01 -6.03
N ALA A 785 12.08 -4.34 -6.13
CA ALA A 785 12.68 -5.10 -7.23
C ALA A 785 12.23 -4.59 -8.62
N ASP A 786 10.99 -4.16 -8.77
CA ASP A 786 10.46 -3.58 -10.01
C ASP A 786 11.03 -2.19 -10.31
N GLN A 787 11.26 -1.37 -9.28
CA GLN A 787 11.90 -0.06 -9.41
C GLN A 787 13.38 -0.21 -9.82
N LEU A 788 14.10 -1.17 -9.23
CA LEU A 788 15.45 -1.55 -9.66
C LEU A 788 15.46 -2.10 -11.10
N ALA A 789 14.52 -2.98 -11.47
CA ALA A 789 14.39 -3.50 -12.83
C ALA A 789 13.99 -2.44 -13.86
N LEU A 790 13.26 -1.40 -13.45
CA LEU A 790 13.00 -0.21 -14.27
C LEU A 790 14.28 0.62 -14.45
N LYS A 791 15.00 0.94 -13.37
CA LYS A 791 16.30 1.65 -13.47
C LYS A 791 17.29 0.92 -14.37
N ARG A 792 17.44 -0.41 -14.20
CA ARG A 792 18.33 -1.22 -15.03
C ARG A 792 18.00 -1.08 -16.51
N ARG A 793 16.73 -1.26 -16.92
CA ARG A 793 16.33 -1.09 -18.33
C ARG A 793 16.55 0.33 -18.87
N VAL A 794 16.27 1.35 -18.05
CA VAL A 794 16.48 2.75 -18.44
C VAL A 794 17.98 3.04 -18.60
N PHE A 795 18.83 2.53 -17.71
CA PHE A 795 20.28 2.62 -17.78
C PHE A 795 20.86 1.88 -19.00
N GLU A 796 20.46 0.61 -19.21
CA GLU A 796 20.87 -0.23 -20.35
C GLU A 796 20.52 0.38 -21.71
N SER A 797 19.58 1.32 -21.74
CA SER A 797 19.14 2.05 -22.94
C SER A 797 19.47 3.56 -22.90
N TYR A 798 20.36 3.98 -21.99
CA TYR A 798 20.84 5.34 -21.78
C TYR A 798 19.74 6.42 -21.64
N GLY A 799 18.57 6.04 -21.13
CA GLY A 799 17.42 6.93 -20.90
C GLY A 799 17.52 7.76 -19.63
N GLY A 800 16.81 8.90 -19.59
CA GLY A 800 16.70 9.73 -18.39
C GLY A 800 15.55 9.32 -17.46
N THR A 801 15.56 9.83 -16.22
CA THR A 801 14.45 9.70 -15.24
C THR A 801 14.02 11.06 -14.69
N THR A 802 12.94 11.11 -13.91
CA THR A 802 12.70 12.18 -12.93
C THR A 802 13.73 12.16 -11.79
N HIS A 803 13.66 13.17 -10.91
CA HIS A 803 14.61 13.37 -9.81
C HIS A 803 14.54 12.27 -8.73
N TRP A 804 13.45 11.50 -8.64
CA TRP A 804 13.32 10.43 -7.64
C TRP A 804 14.18 9.20 -8.01
N PRO A 805 15.07 8.71 -7.13
CA PRO A 805 15.94 7.57 -7.44
C PRO A 805 15.39 6.20 -7.04
N HIS A 806 14.37 6.12 -6.16
CA HIS A 806 13.80 4.85 -5.69
C HIS A 806 12.32 4.68 -6.05
N GLN A 807 11.45 5.63 -5.67
CA GLN A 807 10.02 5.63 -5.98
C GLN A 807 9.65 6.57 -7.13
N HIS A 808 8.41 6.51 -7.65
CA HIS A 808 7.89 7.38 -8.73
C HIS A 808 8.87 7.65 -9.91
N ILE A 809 9.64 6.63 -10.29
CA ILE A 809 10.67 6.73 -11.33
C ILE A 809 10.01 6.83 -12.70
N VAL A 810 9.81 8.06 -13.20
CA VAL A 810 9.27 8.30 -14.54
C VAL A 810 10.42 8.24 -15.55
N ALA A 811 10.48 7.15 -16.31
CA ALA A 811 11.38 7.03 -17.45
C ALA A 811 11.02 8.06 -18.53
N ARG A 812 12.03 8.74 -19.08
CA ARG A 812 11.88 9.67 -20.20
C ARG A 812 11.95 8.92 -21.53
N SER A 813 11.52 9.56 -22.62
CA SER A 813 11.75 9.01 -23.96
C SER A 813 13.25 8.93 -24.25
N ASN A 814 13.71 7.76 -24.70
CA ASN A 814 15.08 7.55 -25.15
C ASN A 814 15.36 8.25 -26.50
N ALA A 815 14.31 8.54 -27.27
CA ALA A 815 14.41 9.30 -28.52
C ALA A 815 13.97 10.76 -28.32
N THR A 816 14.73 11.69 -28.88
CA THR A 816 14.36 13.12 -28.89
C THR A 816 13.58 13.46 -30.17
N TYR A 817 12.43 14.10 -30.00
CA TYR A 817 11.54 14.52 -31.08
C TYR A 817 11.56 16.04 -31.26
N LEU A 818 11.25 16.54 -32.46
CA LEU A 818 11.02 17.95 -32.79
C LEU A 818 9.55 18.35 -32.50
N GLU A 819 9.17 19.59 -32.80
CA GLU A 819 7.79 20.07 -32.58
C GLU A 819 6.77 19.47 -33.56
N ASP A 820 7.19 19.08 -34.75
CA ASP A 820 6.37 18.38 -35.76
C ASP A 820 6.15 16.88 -35.45
N GLY A 821 6.74 16.38 -34.35
CA GLY A 821 6.67 14.98 -33.94
C GLY A 821 7.66 14.05 -34.66
N THR A 822 8.52 14.56 -35.55
CA THR A 822 9.63 13.78 -36.13
C THR A 822 10.74 13.57 -35.11
N ARG A 823 11.57 12.53 -35.25
CA ARG A 823 12.78 12.36 -34.45
C ARG A 823 13.82 13.40 -34.89
N ASP A 824 14.48 14.10 -33.96
CA ASP A 824 15.55 15.03 -34.30
C ASP A 824 16.66 14.26 -35.06
N PRO A 825 17.08 14.68 -36.27
CA PRO A 825 18.12 13.97 -37.02
C PRO A 825 19.50 14.01 -36.33
N ARG A 826 19.66 14.80 -35.26
CA ARG A 826 20.86 14.87 -34.40
C ARG A 826 20.73 14.02 -33.13
N ASP A 827 19.60 13.31 -32.96
CA ASP A 827 19.34 12.43 -31.81
C ASP A 827 20.32 11.23 -31.74
N ARG A 828 20.49 10.65 -30.55
CA ARG A 828 21.49 9.62 -30.27
C ARG A 828 20.88 8.38 -29.65
N GLU A 829 21.56 7.25 -29.80
CA GLU A 829 21.20 5.97 -29.18
C GLU A 829 22.24 5.52 -28.14
N GLU A 830 23.35 6.24 -28.03
CA GLU A 830 24.36 6.11 -26.99
C GLU A 830 25.05 7.46 -26.70
N PRO A 831 25.67 7.64 -25.51
CA PRO A 831 26.43 8.85 -25.18
C PRO A 831 27.64 9.04 -26.10
N LEU A 832 28.02 10.30 -26.35
CA LEU A 832 29.19 10.68 -27.13
C LEU A 832 30.49 10.21 -26.48
N GLU A 833 30.59 10.32 -25.15
CA GLU A 833 31.64 9.68 -24.36
C GLU A 833 31.00 8.75 -23.31
N LYS A 834 31.19 7.45 -23.48
CA LYS A 834 30.61 6.44 -22.58
C LYS A 834 31.27 6.45 -21.20
N PRO A 835 30.51 6.25 -20.11
CA PRO A 835 31.03 6.27 -18.77
C PRO A 835 31.83 5.00 -18.47
N VAL A 836 32.77 5.07 -17.53
CA VAL A 836 33.53 3.90 -17.09
C VAL A 836 32.65 3.08 -16.15
N MET A 837 32.21 1.92 -16.60
CA MET A 837 31.28 1.01 -15.89
C MET A 837 31.96 0.33 -14.68
N THR A 838 32.24 1.12 -13.64
CA THR A 838 32.73 0.64 -12.34
C THR A 838 31.61 0.01 -11.53
N ASP A 839 31.95 -0.86 -10.57
CA ASP A 839 30.96 -1.45 -9.66
C ASP A 839 30.19 -0.39 -8.86
N LYS A 840 30.87 0.67 -8.37
CA LYS A 840 30.23 1.81 -7.67
C LYS A 840 29.19 2.50 -8.56
N LEU A 841 29.50 2.70 -9.85
CA LEU A 841 28.55 3.24 -10.84
C LEU A 841 27.35 2.30 -11.03
N LEU A 842 27.59 1.01 -11.25
CA LEU A 842 26.53 0.02 -11.51
C LEU A 842 25.62 -0.19 -10.30
N LYS A 843 26.14 -0.06 -9.07
CA LYS A 843 25.36 -0.07 -7.82
C LYS A 843 24.51 1.20 -7.68
N LEU A 844 25.09 2.39 -7.85
CA LEU A 844 24.34 3.67 -7.86
C LEU A 844 23.26 3.72 -8.94
N ALA A 845 23.49 3.06 -10.08
CA ALA A 845 22.53 2.91 -11.16
C ALA A 845 21.41 1.88 -10.88
N GLY A 846 21.49 1.08 -9.81
CA GLY A 846 20.57 -0.04 -9.56
C GLY A 846 20.71 -1.21 -10.53
N VAL A 847 21.83 -1.28 -11.26
CA VAL A 847 22.17 -2.38 -12.17
C VAL A 847 22.74 -3.56 -11.37
N ASN A 848 23.70 -3.29 -10.49
CA ASN A 848 24.22 -4.25 -9.52
C ASN A 848 23.48 -4.11 -8.17
N PRO A 849 23.27 -5.20 -7.41
CA PRO A 849 22.91 -5.11 -6.00
C PRO A 849 24.08 -4.53 -5.19
N TYR A 850 23.79 -3.98 -4.01
CA TYR A 850 24.82 -3.60 -3.04
C TYR A 850 25.49 -4.82 -2.39
#